data_AF-A0A512U9D3-F1
#
_entry.id   AF-A0A512U9D3-F1
#
_cell.length_a   1.000
_cell.length_b   1.000
_cell.length_c   1.000
_cell.angle_alpha   90.00
_cell.angle_beta   90.00
_cell.angle_gamma   90.00
#
_symmetry.space_group_name_H-M   'P 1'
#
loop_
_entity.id
_entity.type
_entity.pdbx_description
1 polymer ?
#
loop_
_entity_poly.entity_id
_entity_poly.type
_entity_poly.pdbx_seq_one_letter_code
_entity_poly.pdbx_strand_id
1 'polypeptide(L)'
;MSLRDEIDNWTIDAFRTLEVAQQVSSSAHTSLNSTAHTLTVDFPQQLASVVANFEASSKAHSSLGSMVKNTQTCVLQITDGHDVKVSSILHPALRDLDSVLASLRAVVVPGFLVKKSASNPSAVFHLDDFIALEEIKELKANIEIYLSNCTKVASLLRKQLHELLSKHGSKQADFKKLAAFYDAQVLPVKPLLRYGDIVISTPHPHQQTKPASDLIGTILRENDALGSELTSLLEMLTNHYDQCIVASRWIKEADGDGVDIDVLHNDTLELPAVLKEVRAIYDIISHNERRAASFVASKGTEIAQVSKKCVDFLDWCHQFEATDVTTLLLMAVHSKTVYQHSSLDITISSQDMPASANSLNAVPASGPGSGPGSGPGSGSGPGPVPGPVEHYARIVRELGLHYRHFCAVYQAQYLSELHYEQYVYPRKFLKVLDEYLNGELLRFEDEERERRREWLRKYGSFIPGDFYLPGESDQPRVVQVISDGLDHLESVSAQEDEDRTWPEMPSNKSGMLFSAASGNDDTEKSPSQASHRGPKAGMMAMAVPNEYSDLEDDDDDDDDDEEDNAISSMNARQSPFQANSFNWGPNHPNHPNHPNHPNHPNHPNYPNHINHSTPNSMVSQYGIGAKLLMGMGYQEGKGLGSKQDGIAVPIETKLRPQGLGVGGIREKTTQPKDLDTSDEESHVHPKNPPVSFSKPTYDLFPLIDSLERAGVNVSSKLTSIDMKIQGLRLEIDHIDRTLDSDKLQRSTLDGLISKLRGVSTNGDISETTALLEELTKEPFSSLPDISRIFVAFCKNHVTGLFSSIDENALTQLSQWAVLYRNLDIAQESVALNSWDSLILQLLKNNVDGIHESGHDLRFWLDSPVVINSPLVEQVSLEEIVMPSVMKIIHAWDLTTGFDIRIIECLSDFDWDDSRRRVIVEAVADKYQGYLSGCWPELLAARGKMWESYQHKMAPVLDHLFSTGSLLIAQYHEKRVEELKRHLALSLVRFCQNHNGGDIPKDKALLLVLQFQHTFGLISPAQSEVLMVFTVLNPGVREFKSMLCDDKSPLLLFYRWQRQFASICRDYPDTKGLFLWYTNVFIEYMRCWRMGIPVAVRLPSHNQDENPVQEIENLVLGDNKKNTSNAYSVAASDLLVTFKDVVQQYCSQYNVVFQSTGRRDIRMNDLCELRFPSGKIHQCYISNDVLWVGGSGDFSPVDVVEFLRSQGT
;
A
#
# COMPACT_ATOMS: atom_id res chain seq x y z
N MET A 1 -67.78 -55.63 59.68
CA MET A 1 -66.65 -55.25 60.56
C MET A 1 -67.05 -54.03 61.35
N SER A 2 -66.35 -53.67 62.43
CA SER A 2 -66.57 -52.32 62.96
C SER A 2 -65.93 -51.31 61.99
N LEU A 3 -66.50 -50.11 61.86
CA LEU A 3 -65.95 -49.05 61.01
C LEU A 3 -64.46 -48.76 61.31
N ARG A 4 -64.06 -49.03 62.56
CA ARG A 4 -62.68 -48.94 63.04
C ARG A 4 -61.76 -50.00 62.40
N ASP A 5 -62.21 -51.24 62.26
CA ASP A 5 -61.42 -52.30 61.63
C ASP A 5 -61.28 -52.06 60.12
N GLU A 6 -62.25 -51.39 59.48
CA GLU A 6 -62.21 -51.01 58.07
C GLU A 6 -61.20 -49.88 57.83
N ILE A 7 -61.22 -48.83 58.64
CA ILE A 7 -60.27 -47.71 58.53
C ILE A 7 -58.83 -48.13 58.87
N ASP A 8 -58.64 -49.00 59.85
CA ASP A 8 -57.30 -49.55 60.15
C ASP A 8 -56.78 -50.40 58.97
N ASN A 9 -57.64 -51.15 58.27
CA ASN A 9 -57.28 -51.86 57.04
C ASN A 9 -56.97 -50.90 55.88
N TRP A 10 -57.77 -49.85 55.68
CA TRP A 10 -57.50 -48.83 54.66
C TRP A 10 -56.17 -48.11 54.91
N THR A 11 -55.84 -47.86 56.18
CA THR A 11 -54.55 -47.26 56.57
C THR A 11 -53.37 -48.17 56.22
N ILE A 12 -53.51 -49.49 56.44
CA ILE A 12 -52.48 -50.48 56.08
C ILE A 12 -52.33 -50.59 54.56
N ASP A 13 -53.43 -50.59 53.82
CA ASP A 13 -53.42 -50.68 52.36
C ASP A 13 -52.85 -49.40 51.72
N ALA A 14 -53.19 -48.22 52.26
CA ALA A 14 -52.59 -46.94 51.89
C ALA A 14 -51.08 -46.91 52.16
N PHE A 15 -50.63 -47.38 53.34
CA PHE A 15 -49.21 -47.45 53.69
C PHE A 15 -48.41 -48.34 52.73
N ARG A 16 -48.90 -49.57 52.49
CA ARG A 16 -48.23 -50.52 51.58
C ARG A 16 -48.16 -50.00 50.15
N THR A 17 -49.23 -49.37 49.68
CA THR A 17 -49.27 -48.78 48.33
C THR A 17 -48.31 -47.60 48.22
N LEU A 18 -48.25 -46.74 49.24
CA LEU A 18 -47.32 -45.62 49.32
C LEU A 18 -45.86 -46.08 49.35
N GLU A 19 -45.53 -47.11 50.13
CA GLU A 19 -44.16 -47.65 50.23
C GLU A 19 -43.67 -48.19 48.87
N VAL A 20 -44.51 -48.95 48.16
CA VAL A 20 -44.18 -49.45 46.82
C VAL A 20 -44.08 -48.30 45.81
N ALA A 21 -44.98 -47.31 45.87
CA ALA A 21 -44.94 -46.15 45.00
C ALA A 21 -43.67 -45.30 45.23
N GLN A 22 -43.23 -45.12 46.47
CA GLN A 22 -41.98 -44.44 46.82
C GLN A 22 -40.75 -45.16 46.24
N GLN A 23 -40.71 -46.49 46.34
CA GLN A 23 -39.59 -47.28 45.81
C GLN A 23 -39.49 -47.19 44.27
N VAL A 24 -40.62 -47.34 43.57
CA VAL A 24 -40.69 -47.21 42.11
C VAL A 24 -40.32 -45.79 41.69
N SER A 25 -40.79 -44.78 42.43
CA SER A 25 -40.54 -43.39 42.11
C SER A 25 -39.09 -42.96 42.32
N SER A 26 -38.42 -43.49 43.35
CA SER A 26 -36.97 -43.29 43.57
C SER A 26 -36.15 -43.88 42.42
N SER A 27 -36.52 -45.08 41.96
CA SER A 27 -35.89 -45.71 40.79
C SER A 27 -36.12 -44.89 39.51
N ALA A 28 -37.33 -44.36 39.32
CA ALA A 28 -37.67 -43.50 38.20
C ALA A 28 -36.86 -42.20 38.19
N HIS A 29 -36.74 -41.51 39.34
CA HIS A 29 -35.95 -40.29 39.46
C HIS A 29 -34.46 -40.51 39.22
N THR A 30 -33.93 -41.68 39.59
CA THR A 30 -32.54 -42.05 39.29
C THR A 30 -32.31 -42.17 37.78
N SER A 31 -33.23 -42.85 37.07
CA SER A 31 -33.21 -42.99 35.60
C SER A 31 -33.41 -41.65 34.87
N LEU A 32 -34.29 -40.78 35.38
CA LEU A 32 -34.48 -39.40 34.90
C LEU A 32 -33.20 -38.57 35.03
N ASN A 33 -32.57 -38.58 36.22
CA ASN A 33 -31.34 -37.84 36.48
C ASN A 33 -30.17 -38.36 35.64
N SER A 34 -30.03 -39.69 35.50
CA SER A 34 -29.00 -40.30 34.65
C SER A 34 -29.18 -39.88 33.19
N THR A 35 -30.42 -39.97 32.67
CA THR A 35 -30.74 -39.56 31.30
C THR A 35 -30.48 -38.07 31.06
N ALA A 36 -30.85 -37.22 32.03
CA ALA A 36 -30.58 -35.79 31.96
C ALA A 36 -29.07 -35.50 31.95
N HIS A 37 -28.29 -36.12 32.84
CA HIS A 37 -26.84 -35.93 32.90
C HIS A 37 -26.16 -36.33 31.58
N THR A 38 -26.48 -37.51 31.04
CA THR A 38 -25.87 -37.99 29.79
C THR A 38 -26.17 -37.07 28.60
N LEU A 39 -27.38 -36.52 28.52
CA LEU A 39 -27.80 -35.67 27.39
C LEU A 39 -27.44 -34.20 27.53
N THR A 40 -27.29 -33.69 28.75
CA THR A 40 -27.00 -32.27 29.02
C THR A 40 -25.54 -32.00 29.38
N VAL A 41 -24.80 -32.99 29.91
CA VAL A 41 -23.40 -32.81 30.34
C VAL A 41 -22.45 -33.61 29.45
N ASP A 42 -22.54 -34.94 29.49
CA ASP A 42 -21.50 -35.81 28.91
C ASP A 42 -21.40 -35.68 27.38
N PHE A 43 -22.54 -35.78 26.68
CA PHE A 43 -22.56 -35.72 25.22
C PHE A 43 -22.23 -34.31 24.67
N PRO A 44 -22.79 -33.21 25.21
CA PRO A 44 -22.39 -31.85 24.83
C PRO A 44 -20.90 -31.56 25.07
N GLN A 45 -20.29 -32.06 26.16
CA GLN A 45 -18.85 -31.87 26.42
C GLN A 45 -17.99 -32.56 25.35
N GLN A 46 -18.32 -33.80 24.98
CA GLN A 46 -17.63 -34.51 23.89
C GLN A 46 -17.79 -33.74 22.56
N LEU A 47 -18.99 -33.26 22.26
CA LEU A 47 -19.29 -32.51 21.06
C LEU A 47 -18.51 -31.19 21.00
N ALA A 48 -18.42 -30.45 22.11
CA ALA A 48 -17.67 -29.20 22.21
C ALA A 48 -16.17 -29.41 21.92
N SER A 49 -15.58 -30.48 22.46
CA SER A 49 -14.19 -30.85 22.19
C SER A 49 -13.93 -31.10 20.70
N VAL A 50 -14.83 -31.82 20.00
CA VAL A 50 -14.66 -32.09 18.57
C VAL A 50 -14.84 -30.83 17.71
N VAL A 51 -15.77 -29.95 18.08
CA VAL A 51 -15.95 -28.65 17.42
C VAL A 51 -14.67 -27.82 17.55
N ALA A 52 -14.10 -27.72 18.76
CA ALA A 52 -12.84 -27.01 18.99
C ALA A 52 -11.67 -27.61 18.19
N ASN A 53 -11.53 -28.94 18.17
CA ASN A 53 -10.48 -29.63 17.40
C ASN A 53 -10.60 -29.38 15.88
N PHE A 54 -11.83 -29.34 15.36
CA PHE A 54 -12.06 -29.05 13.94
C PHE A 54 -11.79 -27.58 13.61
N GLU A 55 -12.21 -26.65 14.46
CA GLU A 55 -11.91 -25.22 14.30
C GLU A 55 -10.40 -24.95 14.32
N ALA A 56 -9.67 -25.60 15.24
CA ALA A 56 -8.21 -25.59 15.27
C ALA A 56 -7.60 -26.16 13.97
N SER A 57 -8.12 -27.30 13.48
CA SER A 57 -7.67 -27.91 12.22
C SER A 57 -7.90 -27.00 11.01
N SER A 58 -9.05 -26.31 10.96
CA SER A 58 -9.38 -25.35 9.90
C SER A 58 -8.48 -24.12 9.93
N LYS A 59 -8.18 -23.60 11.13
CA LYS A 59 -7.23 -22.49 11.30
C LYS A 59 -5.83 -22.89 10.87
N ALA A 60 -5.35 -24.07 11.29
CA ALA A 60 -4.05 -24.61 10.89
C ALA A 60 -3.96 -24.80 9.37
N HIS A 61 -5.01 -25.34 8.73
CA HIS A 61 -5.05 -25.49 7.26
C HIS A 61 -4.90 -24.16 6.53
N SER A 62 -5.62 -23.11 6.96
CA SER A 62 -5.55 -21.79 6.36
C SER A 62 -4.16 -21.15 6.55
N SER A 63 -3.59 -21.27 7.76
CA SER A 63 -2.24 -20.75 8.05
C SER A 63 -1.18 -21.43 7.18
N LEU A 64 -1.24 -22.77 7.11
CA LEU A 64 -0.32 -23.57 6.31
C LEU A 64 -0.38 -23.20 4.82
N GLY A 65 -1.59 -22.98 4.28
CA GLY A 65 -1.77 -22.55 2.90
C GLY A 65 -1.07 -21.22 2.60
N SER A 66 -1.14 -20.25 3.52
CA SER A 66 -0.43 -18.98 3.41
C SER A 66 1.08 -19.16 3.49
N MET A 67 1.58 -19.96 4.45
CA MET A 67 3.02 -20.24 4.59
C MET A 67 3.61 -20.91 3.35
N VAL A 68 2.95 -21.94 2.82
CA VAL A 68 3.39 -22.63 1.60
C VAL A 68 3.44 -21.67 0.41
N LYS A 69 2.44 -20.80 0.27
CA LYS A 69 2.42 -19.78 -0.80
C LYS A 69 3.54 -18.75 -0.65
N ASN A 70 3.85 -18.33 0.58
CA ASN A 70 4.95 -17.41 0.87
C ASN A 70 6.30 -18.06 0.56
N THR A 71 6.52 -19.31 1.00
CA THR A 71 7.74 -20.08 0.68
C THR A 71 7.88 -20.28 -0.83
N GLN A 72 6.79 -20.59 -1.53
CA GLN A 72 6.77 -20.66 -2.99
C GLN A 72 7.20 -19.33 -3.62
N THR A 73 6.62 -18.22 -3.17
CA THR A 73 6.94 -16.88 -3.69
C THR A 73 8.41 -16.54 -3.46
N CYS A 74 8.95 -16.83 -2.26
CA CYS A 74 10.36 -16.61 -1.94
C CYS A 74 11.29 -17.41 -2.87
N VAL A 75 11.01 -18.70 -3.08
CA VAL A 75 11.83 -19.55 -3.96
C VAL A 75 11.76 -19.09 -5.42
N LEU A 76 10.58 -18.74 -5.93
CA LEU A 76 10.41 -18.25 -7.30
C LEU A 76 11.05 -16.88 -7.51
N GLN A 77 10.99 -15.98 -6.53
CA GLN A 77 11.68 -14.68 -6.59
C GLN A 77 13.21 -14.84 -6.69
N ILE A 78 13.79 -15.79 -5.94
CA ILE A 78 15.23 -16.06 -6.00
C ILE A 78 15.63 -16.69 -7.34
N THR A 79 14.83 -17.63 -7.83
CA THR A 79 15.15 -18.42 -9.03
C THR A 79 14.72 -17.72 -10.32
N ASP A 80 13.41 -17.62 -10.56
CA ASP A 80 12.85 -17.02 -11.78
C ASP A 80 13.18 -15.52 -11.87
N GLY A 81 13.22 -14.81 -10.73
CA GLY A 81 13.65 -13.41 -10.70
C GLY A 81 15.10 -13.22 -11.15
N HIS A 82 15.99 -14.17 -10.84
CA HIS A 82 17.37 -14.18 -11.36
C HIS A 82 17.42 -14.50 -12.85
N ASP A 83 16.69 -15.52 -13.31
CA ASP A 83 16.62 -15.91 -14.73
C ASP A 83 16.13 -14.73 -15.61
N VAL A 84 15.14 -13.96 -15.12
CA VAL A 84 14.66 -12.75 -15.79
C VAL A 84 15.75 -11.67 -15.87
N LYS A 85 16.51 -11.45 -14.80
CA LYS A 85 17.63 -10.47 -14.81
C LYS A 85 18.75 -10.90 -15.76
N VAL A 86 19.11 -12.18 -15.78
CA VAL A 86 20.13 -12.72 -16.68
C VAL A 86 19.70 -12.53 -18.14
N SER A 87 18.46 -12.87 -18.47
CA SER A 87 17.92 -12.76 -19.84
C SER A 87 17.68 -11.33 -20.31
N SER A 88 17.26 -10.42 -19.44
CA SER A 88 16.95 -9.03 -19.79
C SER A 88 18.15 -8.08 -19.73
N ILE A 89 19.16 -8.35 -18.90
CA ILE A 89 20.27 -7.42 -18.65
C ILE A 89 21.60 -7.97 -19.17
N LEU A 90 22.00 -9.17 -18.72
CA LEU A 90 23.33 -9.71 -18.94
C LEU A 90 23.51 -10.31 -20.33
N HIS A 91 22.57 -11.14 -20.80
CA HIS A 91 22.63 -11.72 -22.14
C HIS A 91 22.65 -10.66 -23.26
N PRO A 92 21.82 -9.61 -23.22
CA PRO A 92 21.90 -8.52 -24.19
C PRO A 92 23.25 -7.81 -24.16
N ALA A 93 23.83 -7.57 -22.98
CA ALA A 93 25.15 -6.94 -22.85
C ALA A 93 26.26 -7.81 -23.46
N LEU A 94 26.23 -9.13 -23.24
CA LEU A 94 27.19 -10.08 -23.82
C LEU A 94 27.08 -10.13 -25.35
N ARG A 95 25.85 -10.19 -25.90
CA ARG A 95 25.61 -10.15 -27.35
C ARG A 95 26.10 -8.84 -27.98
N ASP A 96 25.90 -7.74 -27.27
CA ASP A 96 26.35 -6.42 -27.70
C ASP A 96 27.89 -6.36 -27.78
N LEU A 97 28.58 -6.86 -26.74
CA LEU A 97 30.04 -6.97 -26.73
C LEU A 97 30.54 -7.86 -27.88
N ASP A 98 29.89 -9.00 -28.14
CA ASP A 98 30.25 -9.88 -29.26
C ASP A 98 30.11 -9.18 -30.62
N SER A 99 29.05 -8.39 -30.80
CA SER A 99 28.88 -7.57 -32.00
C SER A 99 29.98 -6.52 -32.14
N VAL A 100 30.42 -5.91 -31.04
CA VAL A 100 31.51 -4.92 -31.05
C VAL A 100 32.84 -5.58 -31.37
N LEU A 101 33.15 -6.73 -30.77
CA LEU A 101 34.37 -7.49 -31.08
C LEU A 101 34.39 -7.95 -32.55
N ALA A 102 33.25 -8.38 -33.09
CA ALA A 102 33.12 -8.71 -34.51
C ALA A 102 33.36 -7.48 -35.42
N SER A 103 32.90 -6.29 -35.00
CA SER A 103 33.16 -5.04 -35.74
C SER A 103 34.65 -4.66 -35.73
N LEU A 104 35.35 -4.83 -34.61
CA LEU A 104 36.79 -4.61 -34.54
C LEU A 104 37.56 -5.56 -35.45
N ARG A 105 37.17 -6.84 -35.45
CA ARG A 105 37.76 -7.85 -36.34
C ARG A 105 37.51 -7.56 -37.83
N ALA A 106 36.39 -6.94 -38.18
CA ALA A 106 36.10 -6.59 -39.57
C ALA A 106 37.01 -5.45 -40.11
N VAL A 107 37.58 -4.62 -39.23
CA VAL A 107 38.42 -3.49 -39.62
C VAL A 107 39.87 -3.93 -39.77
N VAL A 108 40.38 -3.85 -41.00
CA VAL A 108 41.77 -4.15 -41.35
C VAL A 108 42.65 -2.94 -41.04
N VAL A 109 43.77 -3.17 -40.36
CA VAL A 109 44.79 -2.17 -40.06
C VAL A 109 45.92 -2.27 -41.09
N PRO A 110 46.24 -1.18 -41.83
CA PRO A 110 47.33 -1.19 -42.79
C PRO A 110 48.69 -1.53 -42.14
N GLY A 111 49.43 -2.47 -42.76
CA GLY A 111 50.65 -3.04 -42.18
C GLY A 111 51.82 -2.06 -41.97
N PHE A 112 51.82 -0.91 -42.65
CA PHE A 112 52.84 0.13 -42.45
C PHE A 112 52.66 0.89 -41.12
N LEU A 113 51.47 0.85 -40.50
CA LEU A 113 51.20 1.45 -39.18
C LEU A 113 51.71 0.59 -38.02
N VAL A 114 51.99 -0.68 -38.28
CA VAL A 114 52.34 -1.65 -37.25
C VAL A 114 53.86 -1.77 -37.17
N LYS A 115 54.47 -1.24 -36.10
CA LYS A 115 55.93 -1.29 -35.86
C LYS A 115 56.52 -2.71 -35.87
N LYS A 116 55.70 -3.74 -35.65
CA LYS A 116 56.08 -5.17 -35.69
C LYS A 116 56.05 -5.80 -37.10
N SER A 117 55.60 -5.11 -38.16
CA SER A 117 55.49 -5.69 -39.51
C SER A 117 56.83 -5.96 -40.20
N ALA A 118 57.93 -5.43 -39.65
CA ALA A 118 59.29 -5.65 -40.16
C ALA A 118 59.73 -7.13 -40.17
N SER A 119 59.05 -8.03 -39.44
CA SER A 119 59.37 -9.46 -39.39
C SER A 119 58.53 -10.34 -40.32
N ASN A 120 57.39 -9.87 -40.84
CA ASN A 120 56.54 -10.67 -41.72
C ASN A 120 55.67 -9.76 -42.65
N PRO A 121 56.09 -9.51 -43.91
CA PRO A 121 55.46 -8.52 -44.80
C PRO A 121 54.04 -8.86 -45.27
N SER A 122 53.61 -10.11 -45.07
CA SER A 122 52.33 -10.66 -45.55
C SER A 122 51.27 -10.85 -44.46
N ALA A 123 51.52 -10.39 -43.23
CA ALA A 123 50.55 -10.48 -42.14
C ALA A 123 49.50 -9.35 -42.27
N VAL A 124 48.23 -9.73 -42.36
CA VAL A 124 47.07 -8.82 -42.26
C VAL A 124 46.75 -8.67 -40.78
N PHE A 125 46.78 -7.44 -40.27
CA PHE A 125 46.41 -7.13 -38.89
C PHE A 125 45.00 -6.57 -38.85
N HIS A 126 44.23 -6.96 -37.85
CA HIS A 126 42.90 -6.45 -37.58
C HIS A 126 42.89 -5.61 -36.30
N LEU A 127 41.86 -4.80 -36.11
CA LEU A 127 41.81 -3.90 -34.96
C LEU A 127 41.63 -4.66 -33.63
N ASP A 128 41.11 -5.89 -33.66
CA ASP A 128 41.00 -6.78 -32.51
C ASP A 128 42.33 -7.43 -32.08
N ASP A 129 43.36 -7.45 -32.93
CA ASP A 129 44.71 -7.92 -32.55
C ASP A 129 45.39 -7.00 -31.51
N PHE A 130 44.84 -5.79 -31.29
CA PHE A 130 45.38 -4.78 -30.39
C PHE A 130 44.61 -4.68 -29.06
N ILE A 131 43.70 -5.61 -28.78
CA ILE A 131 42.93 -5.65 -27.54
C ILE A 131 43.21 -6.92 -26.71
N ALA A 132 42.86 -6.86 -25.43
CA ALA A 132 43.08 -7.90 -24.43
C ALA A 132 42.08 -9.07 -24.56
N LEU A 133 42.14 -9.84 -25.65
CA LEU A 133 41.17 -10.91 -25.95
C LEU A 133 41.17 -12.06 -24.93
N GLU A 134 42.31 -12.36 -24.31
CA GLU A 134 42.42 -13.46 -23.33
C GLU A 134 41.72 -13.09 -22.01
N GLU A 135 41.90 -11.86 -21.54
CA GLU A 135 41.25 -11.33 -20.34
C GLU A 135 39.72 -11.25 -20.51
N ILE A 136 39.25 -10.95 -21.73
CA ILE A 136 37.82 -10.97 -22.07
C ILE A 136 37.26 -12.39 -22.04
N LYS A 137 38.03 -13.39 -22.50
CA LYS A 137 37.63 -14.81 -22.42
C LYS A 137 37.57 -15.27 -20.96
N GLU A 138 38.54 -14.89 -20.14
CA GLU A 138 38.53 -15.20 -18.69
C GLU A 138 37.30 -14.59 -17.99
N LEU A 139 36.96 -13.33 -18.29
CA LEU A 139 35.75 -12.70 -17.76
C LEU A 139 34.47 -13.47 -18.16
N LYS A 140 34.35 -13.88 -19.43
CA LYS A 140 33.21 -14.68 -19.90
C LYS A 140 33.14 -16.05 -19.22
N ALA A 141 34.27 -16.72 -19.04
CA ALA A 141 34.34 -18.00 -18.34
C ALA A 141 33.88 -17.88 -16.88
N ASN A 142 34.26 -16.81 -16.18
CA ASN A 142 33.81 -16.56 -14.82
C ASN A 142 32.30 -16.31 -14.73
N ILE A 143 31.73 -15.58 -15.70
CA ILE A 143 30.29 -15.38 -15.81
C ILE A 143 29.57 -16.73 -16.02
N GLU A 144 30.10 -17.60 -16.89
CA GLU A 144 29.54 -18.93 -17.12
C GLU A 144 29.56 -19.83 -15.87
N ILE A 145 30.65 -19.80 -15.09
CA ILE A 145 30.75 -20.54 -13.82
C ILE A 145 29.71 -20.05 -12.82
N TYR A 146 29.57 -18.73 -12.66
CA TYR A 146 28.55 -18.13 -11.80
C TYR A 146 27.13 -18.56 -12.22
N LEU A 147 26.80 -18.47 -13.51
CA LEU A 147 25.49 -18.88 -14.04
C LEU A 147 25.23 -20.39 -13.84
N SER A 148 26.26 -21.23 -14.01
CA SER A 148 26.18 -22.67 -13.79
C SER A 148 25.86 -23.01 -12.33
N ASN A 149 26.50 -22.32 -11.38
CA ASN A 149 26.23 -22.50 -9.96
C ASN A 149 24.81 -22.06 -9.58
N CYS A 150 24.37 -20.90 -10.07
CA CYS A 150 22.99 -20.42 -9.89
C CYS A 150 21.97 -21.43 -10.44
N THR A 151 22.21 -21.97 -11.64
CA THR A 151 21.32 -22.95 -12.28
C THR A 151 21.18 -24.24 -11.45
N LYS A 152 22.30 -24.74 -10.89
CA LYS A 152 22.27 -25.94 -10.02
C LYS A 152 21.44 -25.69 -8.76
N VAL A 153 21.65 -24.56 -8.10
CA VAL A 153 20.90 -24.16 -6.91
C VAL A 153 19.41 -23.98 -7.24
N ALA A 154 19.09 -23.31 -8.35
CA ALA A 154 17.72 -23.15 -8.82
C ALA A 154 17.03 -24.50 -9.07
N SER A 155 17.73 -25.46 -9.70
CA SER A 155 17.18 -26.80 -9.93
C SER A 155 16.88 -27.55 -8.63
N LEU A 156 17.75 -27.42 -7.62
CA LEU A 156 17.56 -28.03 -6.31
C LEU A 156 16.35 -27.43 -5.57
N LEU A 157 16.28 -26.09 -5.53
CA LEU A 157 15.18 -25.37 -4.86
C LEU A 157 13.83 -25.66 -5.54
N ARG A 158 13.78 -25.64 -6.88
CA ARG A 158 12.54 -25.97 -7.63
C ARG A 158 12.10 -27.42 -7.39
N LYS A 159 13.05 -28.36 -7.30
CA LYS A 159 12.73 -29.76 -6.97
C LYS A 159 12.14 -29.90 -5.57
N GLN A 160 12.75 -29.29 -4.56
CA GLN A 160 12.26 -29.32 -3.19
C GLN A 160 10.91 -28.61 -3.03
N LEU A 161 10.73 -27.48 -3.71
CA LEU A 161 9.46 -26.77 -3.77
C LEU A 161 8.35 -27.64 -4.39
N HIS A 162 8.65 -28.37 -5.46
CA HIS A 162 7.68 -29.28 -6.08
C HIS A 162 7.29 -30.42 -5.13
N GLU A 163 8.25 -31.00 -4.40
CA GLU A 163 7.97 -32.03 -3.40
C GLU A 163 7.08 -31.50 -2.27
N LEU A 164 7.37 -30.30 -1.77
CA LEU A 164 6.57 -29.62 -0.74
C LEU A 164 5.14 -29.34 -1.21
N LEU A 165 4.97 -28.79 -2.42
CA LEU A 165 3.65 -28.52 -3.01
C LEU A 165 2.84 -29.81 -3.23
N SER A 166 3.50 -30.91 -3.61
CA SER A 166 2.86 -32.22 -3.77
C SER A 166 2.35 -32.77 -2.43
N LYS A 167 3.20 -32.76 -1.38
CA LYS A 167 2.83 -33.17 -0.01
C LYS A 167 1.65 -32.34 0.53
N HIS A 168 1.71 -31.01 0.37
CA HIS A 168 0.63 -30.11 0.77
C HIS A 168 -0.67 -30.38 0.00
N GLY A 169 -0.59 -30.53 -1.33
CA GLY A 169 -1.75 -30.77 -2.18
C GLY A 169 -2.51 -32.06 -1.83
N SER A 170 -1.78 -33.14 -1.54
CA SER A 170 -2.38 -34.41 -1.08
C SER A 170 -3.14 -34.22 0.24
N LYS A 171 -2.56 -33.49 1.20
CA LYS A 171 -3.16 -33.31 2.53
C LYS A 171 -4.29 -32.30 2.55
N GLN A 172 -4.28 -31.33 1.65
CA GLN A 172 -5.43 -30.46 1.40
C GLN A 172 -6.67 -31.26 0.92
N ALA A 173 -6.48 -32.29 0.09
CA ALA A 173 -7.58 -33.17 -0.30
C ALA A 173 -8.12 -34.00 0.89
N ASP A 174 -7.24 -34.44 1.78
CA ASP A 174 -7.65 -35.15 3.01
C ASP A 174 -8.40 -34.23 3.98
N PHE A 175 -7.99 -32.96 4.12
CA PHE A 175 -8.73 -31.98 4.90
C PHE A 175 -10.14 -31.73 4.32
N LYS A 176 -10.30 -31.64 3.00
CA LYS A 176 -11.63 -31.52 2.37
C LYS A 176 -12.54 -32.71 2.70
N LYS A 177 -11.98 -33.93 2.72
CA LYS A 177 -12.72 -35.13 3.15
C LYS A 177 -13.08 -35.08 4.63
N LEU A 178 -12.18 -34.58 5.48
CA LEU A 178 -12.42 -34.38 6.90
C LEU A 178 -13.53 -33.35 7.15
N ALA A 179 -13.51 -32.21 6.45
CA ALA A 179 -14.55 -31.19 6.52
C ALA A 179 -15.91 -31.74 6.09
N ALA A 180 -15.99 -32.47 4.97
CA ALA A 180 -17.22 -33.13 4.56
C ALA A 180 -17.73 -34.16 5.58
N PHE A 181 -16.82 -34.88 6.26
CA PHE A 181 -17.18 -35.83 7.31
C PHE A 181 -17.67 -35.12 8.59
N TYR A 182 -17.07 -33.99 8.95
CA TYR A 182 -17.54 -33.11 10.04
C TYR A 182 -18.93 -32.55 9.73
N ASP A 183 -19.14 -32.04 8.51
CA ASP A 183 -20.44 -31.49 8.09
C ASP A 183 -21.55 -32.54 8.10
N ALA A 184 -21.22 -33.79 7.73
CA ALA A 184 -22.18 -34.88 7.73
C ALA A 184 -22.54 -35.38 9.14
N GLN A 185 -21.58 -35.43 10.08
CA GLN A 185 -21.74 -36.12 11.35
C GLN A 185 -21.85 -35.22 12.58
N VAL A 186 -21.18 -34.06 12.58
CA VAL A 186 -21.08 -33.15 13.73
C VAL A 186 -22.01 -31.96 13.57
N LEU A 187 -22.12 -31.38 12.36
CA LEU A 187 -22.97 -30.22 12.12
C LEU A 187 -24.47 -30.44 12.43
N PRO A 188 -25.08 -31.61 12.13
CA PRO A 188 -26.49 -31.86 12.45
C PRO A 188 -26.76 -31.96 13.96
N VAL A 189 -25.75 -32.33 14.74
CA VAL A 189 -25.84 -32.50 16.20
C VAL A 189 -25.27 -31.30 16.96
N LYS A 190 -24.56 -30.37 16.29
CA LYS A 190 -24.03 -29.11 16.85
C LYS A 190 -25.08 -28.28 17.62
N PRO A 191 -26.35 -28.17 17.18
CA PRO A 191 -27.38 -27.45 17.94
C PRO A 191 -27.63 -28.00 19.35
N LEU A 192 -27.26 -29.26 19.61
CA LEU A 192 -27.44 -29.92 20.91
C LEU A 192 -26.53 -29.36 22.00
N LEU A 193 -25.47 -28.61 21.65
CA LEU A 193 -24.64 -27.87 22.61
C LEU A 193 -25.47 -26.93 23.49
N ARG A 194 -26.60 -26.42 22.99
CA ARG A 194 -27.53 -25.55 23.72
C ARG A 194 -28.11 -26.20 24.97
N TYR A 195 -28.18 -27.53 25.02
CA TYR A 195 -28.69 -28.25 26.20
C TYR A 195 -27.65 -28.34 27.33
N GLY A 196 -26.36 -28.12 27.05
CA GLY A 196 -25.33 -27.99 28.08
C GLY A 196 -25.33 -26.62 28.76
N ASP A 197 -25.72 -25.56 28.05
CA ASP A 197 -25.78 -24.20 28.60
C ASP A 197 -26.93 -23.99 29.60
N ILE A 198 -27.98 -24.83 29.54
CA ILE A 198 -29.19 -24.71 30.39
C ILE A 198 -28.89 -25.06 31.86
N VAL A 199 -27.85 -25.84 32.14
CA VAL A 199 -27.51 -26.27 33.52
C VAL A 199 -26.66 -25.22 34.26
N ILE A 200 -26.02 -24.29 33.55
CA ILE A 200 -25.10 -23.30 34.14
C ILE A 200 -25.82 -22.00 34.55
N SER A 201 -27.04 -21.77 34.07
CA SER A 201 -27.84 -20.58 34.42
C SER A 201 -29.08 -20.97 35.21
N THR A 202 -29.26 -20.37 36.39
CA THR A 202 -30.42 -20.56 37.28
C THR A 202 -31.77 -20.54 36.54
N PRO A 203 -32.76 -21.35 36.98
CA PRO A 203 -34.03 -21.51 36.28
C PRO A 203 -34.86 -20.22 36.36
N HIS A 204 -34.99 -19.50 35.25
CA HIS A 204 -36.02 -18.47 35.08
C HIS A 204 -37.20 -19.06 34.29
N PRO A 205 -38.42 -19.07 34.86
CA PRO A 205 -39.61 -19.41 34.10
C PRO A 205 -39.95 -18.21 33.20
N HIS A 206 -40.31 -18.50 31.95
CA HIS A 206 -40.82 -17.59 30.91
C HIS A 206 -39.79 -17.01 29.92
N GLN A 207 -39.26 -17.85 29.04
CA GLN A 207 -39.02 -17.44 27.65
C GLN A 207 -39.25 -18.62 26.70
N GLN A 208 -40.45 -18.68 26.11
CA GLN A 208 -40.76 -19.59 25.01
C GLN A 208 -40.06 -19.06 23.75
N THR A 209 -38.87 -19.60 23.44
CA THR A 209 -38.35 -19.60 22.07
C THR A 209 -38.50 -21.01 21.51
N LYS A 210 -39.25 -21.14 20.41
CA LYS A 210 -39.51 -22.42 19.72
C LYS A 210 -38.19 -23.08 19.28
N PRO A 211 -37.84 -24.28 19.76
CA PRO A 211 -36.81 -25.11 19.14
C PRO A 211 -37.45 -26.06 18.12
N ALA A 212 -36.69 -26.37 17.06
CA ALA A 212 -37.04 -27.41 16.10
C ALA A 212 -37.17 -28.78 16.79
N SER A 213 -37.92 -29.70 16.19
CA SER A 213 -38.32 -31.00 16.73
C SER A 213 -37.14 -31.97 16.90
N ASP A 214 -36.29 -31.75 17.88
CA ASP A 214 -35.15 -32.63 18.16
C ASP A 214 -35.55 -33.76 19.11
N LEU A 215 -35.05 -34.97 18.82
CA LEU A 215 -35.31 -36.18 19.59
C LEU A 215 -34.93 -36.01 21.07
N ILE A 216 -33.80 -35.35 21.34
CA ILE A 216 -33.31 -35.05 22.70
C ILE A 216 -34.25 -34.09 23.44
N GLY A 217 -34.64 -32.99 22.80
CA GLY A 217 -35.60 -32.04 23.39
C GLY A 217 -36.99 -32.64 23.59
N THR A 218 -37.33 -33.70 22.86
CA THR A 218 -38.57 -34.47 23.07
C THR A 218 -38.43 -35.39 24.28
N ILE A 219 -37.33 -36.14 24.38
CA ILE A 219 -37.04 -37.01 25.54
C ILE A 219 -36.99 -36.20 26.84
N LEU A 220 -36.30 -35.06 26.86
CA LEU A 220 -36.19 -34.23 28.07
C LEU A 220 -37.54 -33.68 28.53
N ARG A 221 -38.37 -33.16 27.62
CA ARG A 221 -39.71 -32.65 27.95
C ARG A 221 -40.67 -33.76 28.40
N GLU A 222 -40.58 -34.92 27.76
CA GLU A 222 -41.36 -36.11 28.14
C GLU A 222 -40.97 -36.57 29.54
N ASN A 223 -39.68 -36.64 29.83
CA ASN A 223 -39.13 -36.99 31.14
C ASN A 223 -39.51 -35.98 32.24
N ASP A 224 -39.48 -34.68 31.97
CA ASP A 224 -39.92 -33.64 32.92
C ASP A 224 -41.41 -33.76 33.24
N ALA A 225 -42.25 -33.98 32.22
CA ALA A 225 -43.69 -34.16 32.40
C ALA A 225 -44.00 -35.42 33.23
N LEU A 226 -43.36 -36.55 32.90
CA LEU A 226 -43.51 -37.81 33.62
C LEU A 226 -43.01 -37.70 35.07
N GLY A 227 -41.94 -36.96 35.32
CA GLY A 227 -41.45 -36.67 36.68
C GLY A 227 -42.42 -35.85 37.52
N SER A 228 -43.07 -34.83 36.91
CA SER A 228 -44.12 -34.04 37.57
C SER A 228 -45.37 -34.88 37.87
N GLU A 229 -45.80 -35.73 36.94
CA GLU A 229 -46.94 -36.65 37.15
C GLU A 229 -46.65 -37.62 38.29
N LEU A 230 -45.45 -38.20 38.32
CA LEU A 230 -45.02 -39.12 39.38
C LEU A 230 -45.01 -38.46 40.77
N THR A 231 -44.59 -37.20 40.84
CA THR A 231 -44.57 -36.41 42.08
C THR A 231 -45.99 -36.11 42.56
N SER A 232 -46.91 -35.78 41.64
CA SER A 232 -48.32 -35.54 41.96
C SER A 232 -49.03 -36.81 42.46
N LEU A 233 -48.76 -37.97 41.85
CA LEU A 233 -49.30 -39.26 42.31
C LEU A 233 -48.76 -39.63 43.70
N LEU A 234 -47.48 -39.35 43.98
CA LEU A 234 -46.89 -39.53 45.31
C LEU A 234 -47.54 -38.60 46.36
N GLU A 235 -47.78 -37.34 46.01
CA GLU A 235 -48.46 -36.38 46.89
C GLU A 235 -49.90 -36.81 47.19
N MET A 236 -50.63 -37.30 46.18
CA MET A 236 -51.97 -37.86 46.33
C MET A 236 -51.97 -39.07 47.27
N LEU A 237 -51.08 -40.04 47.07
CA LEU A 237 -50.97 -41.23 47.93
C LEU A 237 -50.56 -40.88 49.37
N THR A 238 -49.70 -39.87 49.53
CA THR A 238 -49.28 -39.37 50.86
C THR A 238 -50.45 -38.70 51.57
N ASN A 239 -51.21 -37.86 50.86
CA ASN A 239 -52.39 -37.19 51.39
C ASN A 239 -53.48 -38.20 51.79
N HIS A 240 -53.71 -39.25 50.98
CA HIS A 240 -54.65 -40.33 51.34
C HIS A 240 -54.22 -41.06 52.62
N TYR A 241 -52.94 -41.42 52.73
CA TYR A 241 -52.40 -42.06 53.94
C TYR A 241 -52.52 -41.16 55.18
N ASP A 242 -52.23 -39.87 55.05
CA ASP A 242 -52.36 -38.90 56.15
C ASP A 242 -53.83 -38.76 56.60
N GLN A 243 -54.78 -38.71 55.65
CA GLN A 243 -56.20 -38.67 55.96
C GLN A 243 -56.71 -39.97 56.61
N CYS A 244 -56.22 -41.14 56.18
CA CYS A 244 -56.48 -42.42 56.86
C CYS A 244 -55.97 -42.41 58.32
N ILE A 245 -54.78 -41.85 58.57
CA ILE A 245 -54.24 -41.70 59.93
C ILE A 245 -55.09 -40.76 60.78
N VAL A 246 -55.51 -39.62 60.22
CA VAL A 246 -56.38 -38.65 60.92
C VAL A 246 -57.69 -39.32 61.29
N ALA A 247 -58.32 -40.06 60.36
CA ALA A 247 -59.53 -40.83 60.61
C ALA A 247 -59.35 -41.90 61.70
N SER A 248 -58.24 -42.65 61.68
CA SER A 248 -57.92 -43.66 62.72
C SER A 248 -57.69 -43.04 64.10
N ARG A 249 -57.20 -41.79 64.18
CA ARG A 249 -57.05 -41.03 65.44
C ARG A 249 -58.37 -40.49 65.96
N TRP A 250 -59.22 -39.93 65.10
CA TRP A 250 -60.46 -39.26 65.51
C TRP A 250 -61.53 -40.24 66.01
N ILE A 251 -61.58 -41.45 65.45
CA ILE A 251 -62.41 -42.54 65.96
C ILE A 251 -62.02 -42.96 67.39
N LYS A 252 -60.81 -42.62 67.85
CA LYS A 252 -60.36 -42.88 69.23
C LYS A 252 -60.77 -41.77 70.21
N GLU A 253 -61.10 -40.55 69.75
CA GLU A 253 -61.29 -39.37 70.61
C GLU A 253 -62.74 -38.85 70.74
N ALA A 254 -63.70 -39.38 69.98
CA ALA A 254 -65.15 -39.17 70.15
C ALA A 254 -65.65 -37.71 70.16
N ASP A 255 -65.12 -36.85 69.28
CA ASP A 255 -65.73 -35.58 68.89
C ASP A 255 -65.49 -35.38 67.39
N GLY A 256 -66.56 -35.19 66.61
CA GLY A 256 -66.54 -35.39 65.16
C GLY A 256 -67.05 -34.18 64.38
N ASP A 257 -66.14 -33.48 63.71
CA ASP A 257 -66.45 -32.70 62.50
C ASP A 257 -65.15 -32.42 61.73
N GLY A 258 -64.84 -33.21 60.68
CA GLY A 258 -63.64 -32.90 59.88
C GLY A 258 -63.13 -33.93 58.85
N VAL A 259 -63.56 -35.20 58.86
CA VAL A 259 -63.07 -36.19 57.87
C VAL A 259 -64.25 -36.93 57.23
N ASP A 260 -64.33 -36.85 55.90
CA ASP A 260 -65.34 -37.54 55.09
C ASP A 260 -64.94 -39.00 54.86
N ILE A 261 -65.63 -39.92 55.55
CA ILE A 261 -65.32 -41.35 55.54
C ILE A 261 -65.70 -42.00 54.20
N ASP A 262 -66.68 -41.43 53.48
CA ASP A 262 -67.09 -41.95 52.18
C ASP A 262 -66.02 -41.67 51.12
N VAL A 263 -65.32 -40.54 51.23
CA VAL A 263 -64.16 -40.19 50.38
C VAL A 263 -63.00 -41.17 50.61
N LEU A 264 -62.63 -41.43 51.87
CA LEU A 264 -61.56 -42.37 52.22
C LEU A 264 -61.82 -43.79 51.73
N HIS A 265 -63.08 -44.24 51.78
CA HIS A 265 -63.46 -45.56 51.29
C HIS A 265 -63.26 -45.66 49.78
N ASN A 266 -63.73 -44.66 49.02
CA ASN A 266 -63.61 -44.63 47.57
C ASN A 266 -62.15 -44.54 47.13
N ASP A 267 -61.35 -43.66 47.75
CA ASP A 267 -59.92 -43.51 47.44
C ASP A 267 -59.14 -44.81 47.70
N THR A 268 -59.52 -45.58 48.72
CA THR A 268 -58.91 -46.89 49.02
C THR A 268 -59.21 -47.94 47.93
N LEU A 269 -60.38 -47.88 47.30
CA LEU A 269 -60.72 -48.76 46.18
C LEU A 269 -59.91 -48.44 44.92
N GLU A 270 -59.45 -47.20 44.76
CA GLU A 270 -58.67 -46.75 43.60
C GLU A 270 -57.16 -47.01 43.72
N LEU A 271 -56.63 -47.29 44.92
CA LEU A 271 -55.19 -47.55 45.17
C LEU A 271 -54.52 -48.53 44.19
N PRO A 272 -55.13 -49.68 43.81
CA PRO A 272 -54.51 -50.60 42.85
C PRO A 272 -54.40 -50.02 41.43
N ALA A 273 -55.34 -49.15 41.04
CA ALA A 273 -55.31 -48.48 39.75
C ALA A 273 -54.23 -47.40 39.72
N VAL A 274 -54.12 -46.59 40.78
CA VAL A 274 -53.07 -45.58 40.96
C VAL A 274 -51.68 -46.23 40.93
N LEU A 275 -51.49 -47.35 41.63
CA LEU A 275 -50.20 -48.07 41.62
C LEU A 275 -49.83 -48.62 40.23
N LYS A 276 -50.83 -48.99 39.43
CA LYS A 276 -50.63 -49.44 38.05
C LYS A 276 -50.17 -48.27 37.15
N GLU A 277 -50.70 -47.07 37.36
CA GLU A 277 -50.26 -45.86 36.67
C GLU A 277 -48.82 -45.48 37.04
N VAL A 278 -48.46 -45.51 38.33
CA VAL A 278 -47.07 -45.25 38.79
C VAL A 278 -46.07 -46.20 38.10
N ARG A 279 -46.42 -47.48 37.95
CA ARG A 279 -45.57 -48.45 37.24
C ARG A 279 -45.51 -48.19 35.73
N ALA A 280 -46.62 -47.81 35.11
CA ALA A 280 -46.64 -47.46 33.69
C ALA A 280 -45.76 -46.24 33.39
N ILE A 281 -45.78 -45.21 34.25
CA ILE A 281 -44.90 -44.04 34.15
C ILE A 281 -43.43 -44.46 34.25
N TYR A 282 -43.08 -45.33 35.20
CA TYR A 282 -41.71 -45.87 35.31
C TYR A 282 -41.25 -46.63 34.07
N ASP A 283 -42.13 -47.42 33.44
CA ASP A 283 -41.80 -48.17 32.21
C ASP A 283 -41.48 -47.22 31.04
N ILE A 284 -42.21 -46.10 30.93
CA ILE A 284 -41.97 -45.07 29.90
C ILE A 284 -40.63 -44.36 30.16
N ILE A 285 -40.35 -43.98 31.42
CA ILE A 285 -39.06 -43.39 31.82
C ILE A 285 -37.89 -44.33 31.46
N SER A 286 -38.02 -45.61 31.81
CA SER A 286 -37.00 -46.64 31.52
C SER A 286 -36.84 -46.90 30.01
N HIS A 287 -37.88 -46.63 29.20
CA HIS A 287 -37.78 -46.69 27.75
C HIS A 287 -37.04 -45.47 27.17
N ASN A 288 -37.29 -44.28 27.72
CA ASN A 288 -36.63 -43.06 27.31
C ASN A 288 -35.13 -43.06 27.65
N GLU A 289 -34.75 -43.60 28.80
CA GLU A 289 -33.34 -43.83 29.14
C GLU A 289 -32.62 -44.69 28.08
N ARG A 290 -33.23 -45.81 27.66
CA ARG A 290 -32.68 -46.68 26.61
C ARG A 290 -32.59 -45.98 25.25
N ARG A 291 -33.60 -45.18 24.88
CA ARG A 291 -33.59 -44.39 23.64
C ARG A 291 -32.44 -43.37 23.65
N ALA A 292 -32.23 -42.68 24.78
CA ALA A 292 -31.14 -41.72 24.95
C ALA A 292 -29.77 -42.40 24.84
N ALA A 293 -29.57 -43.51 25.56
CA ALA A 293 -28.32 -44.27 25.53
C ALA A 293 -27.99 -44.79 24.12
N SER A 294 -28.98 -45.30 23.38
CA SER A 294 -28.79 -45.76 22.00
C SER A 294 -28.39 -44.64 21.05
N PHE A 295 -28.96 -43.45 21.22
CA PHE A 295 -28.61 -42.28 20.41
C PHE A 295 -27.16 -41.85 20.67
N VAL A 296 -26.78 -41.72 21.95
CA VAL A 296 -25.42 -41.32 22.36
C VAL A 296 -24.38 -42.36 21.93
N ALA A 297 -24.67 -43.65 22.04
CA ALA A 297 -23.76 -44.70 21.58
C ALA A 297 -23.53 -44.65 20.06
N SER A 298 -24.59 -44.47 19.26
CA SER A 298 -24.46 -44.38 17.80
C SER A 298 -23.68 -43.14 17.37
N LYS A 299 -24.06 -41.95 17.88
CA LYS A 299 -23.44 -40.68 17.46
C LYS A 299 -22.09 -40.40 18.11
N GLY A 300 -21.87 -40.86 19.35
CA GLY A 300 -20.60 -40.73 20.05
C GLY A 300 -19.43 -41.41 19.31
N THR A 301 -19.65 -42.56 18.68
CA THR A 301 -18.60 -43.25 17.91
C THR A 301 -18.18 -42.48 16.66
N GLU A 302 -19.13 -41.92 15.92
CA GLU A 302 -18.87 -41.10 14.72
C GLU A 302 -18.13 -39.80 15.11
N ILE A 303 -18.56 -39.14 16.19
CA ILE A 303 -17.94 -37.92 16.72
C ILE A 303 -16.49 -38.20 17.17
N ALA A 304 -16.25 -39.30 17.88
CA ALA A 304 -14.90 -39.69 18.30
C ALA A 304 -13.97 -39.95 17.10
N GLN A 305 -14.48 -40.53 16.01
CA GLN A 305 -13.71 -40.73 14.78
C GLN A 305 -13.34 -39.40 14.11
N VAL A 306 -14.25 -38.41 14.09
CA VAL A 306 -13.95 -37.06 13.58
C VAL A 306 -12.86 -36.42 14.44
N SER A 307 -12.99 -36.49 15.77
CA SER A 307 -11.99 -35.95 16.70
C SER A 307 -10.59 -36.50 16.44
N LYS A 308 -10.49 -37.83 16.28
CA LYS A 308 -9.21 -38.49 16.00
C LYS A 308 -8.59 -37.98 14.70
N LYS A 309 -9.37 -37.88 13.63
CA LYS A 309 -8.89 -37.37 12.34
C LYS A 309 -8.45 -35.89 12.42
N CYS A 310 -9.10 -35.08 13.24
CA CYS A 310 -8.66 -33.70 13.50
C CYS A 310 -7.30 -33.67 14.19
N VAL A 311 -7.09 -34.48 15.25
CA VAL A 311 -5.81 -34.57 15.96
C VAL A 311 -4.70 -35.08 15.02
N ASP A 312 -4.95 -36.16 14.28
CA ASP A 312 -3.98 -36.71 13.32
C ASP A 312 -3.60 -35.67 12.23
N PHE A 313 -4.53 -34.80 11.84
CA PHE A 313 -4.28 -33.73 10.87
C PHE A 313 -3.49 -32.56 11.48
N LEU A 314 -3.79 -32.18 12.72
CA LEU A 314 -3.05 -31.15 13.45
C LEU A 314 -1.60 -31.55 13.69
N ASP A 315 -1.36 -32.79 14.13
CA ASP A 315 -0.02 -33.33 14.33
C ASP A 315 0.79 -33.31 13.02
N TRP A 316 0.15 -33.68 11.90
CA TRP A 316 0.77 -33.60 10.59
C TRP A 316 1.10 -32.16 10.20
N CYS A 317 0.19 -31.20 10.44
CA CYS A 317 0.44 -29.78 10.14
C CYS A 317 1.66 -29.26 10.91
N HIS A 318 1.75 -29.55 12.20
CA HIS A 318 2.89 -29.15 13.03
C HIS A 318 4.20 -29.76 12.56
N GLN A 319 4.20 -31.04 12.19
CA GLN A 319 5.41 -31.71 11.70
C GLN A 319 5.85 -31.18 10.32
N PHE A 320 4.90 -30.92 9.43
CA PHE A 320 5.14 -30.40 8.08
C PHE A 320 5.69 -28.96 8.13
N GLU A 321 5.17 -28.13 9.04
CA GLU A 321 5.67 -26.79 9.30
C GLU A 321 7.11 -26.81 9.85
N ALA A 322 7.35 -27.59 10.89
CA ALA A 322 8.65 -27.69 11.55
C ALA A 322 9.74 -28.31 10.65
N THR A 323 9.36 -29.21 9.74
CA THR A 323 10.31 -29.97 8.93
C THR A 323 10.38 -29.47 7.50
N ASP A 324 9.34 -29.70 6.69
CA ASP A 324 9.40 -29.46 5.24
C ASP A 324 9.46 -27.96 4.91
N VAL A 325 8.60 -27.14 5.52
CA VAL A 325 8.56 -25.69 5.27
C VAL A 325 9.83 -25.01 5.78
N THR A 326 10.22 -25.31 7.02
CA THR A 326 11.42 -24.72 7.65
C THR A 326 12.70 -25.12 6.89
N THR A 327 12.84 -26.39 6.50
CA THR A 327 14.02 -26.84 5.73
C THR A 327 14.14 -26.12 4.39
N LEU A 328 13.03 -26.00 3.63
CA LEU A 328 13.07 -25.30 2.34
C LEU A 328 13.37 -23.81 2.50
N LEU A 329 12.83 -23.16 3.54
CA LEU A 329 13.14 -21.76 3.84
C LEU A 329 14.63 -21.57 4.18
N LEU A 330 15.20 -22.42 5.04
CA LEU A 330 16.62 -22.39 5.37
C LEU A 330 17.50 -22.60 4.12
N MET A 331 17.13 -23.57 3.28
CA MET A 331 17.81 -23.79 2.00
C MET A 331 17.72 -22.58 1.08
N ALA A 332 16.54 -21.93 1.00
CA ALA A 332 16.34 -20.73 0.19
C ALA A 332 17.18 -19.55 0.69
N VAL A 333 17.26 -19.36 2.01
CA VAL A 333 18.09 -18.32 2.65
C VAL A 333 19.57 -18.58 2.37
N HIS A 334 20.06 -19.79 2.61
CA HIS A 334 21.46 -20.13 2.35
C HIS A 334 21.82 -19.97 0.87
N SER A 335 20.89 -20.34 -0.01
CA SER A 335 21.06 -20.18 -1.46
C SER A 335 21.26 -18.73 -1.89
N LYS A 336 20.69 -17.73 -1.19
CA LYS A 336 20.89 -16.31 -1.52
C LYS A 336 22.36 -15.91 -1.55
N THR A 337 23.20 -16.50 -0.70
CA THR A 337 24.66 -16.23 -0.69
C THR A 337 25.32 -16.56 -2.04
N VAL A 338 24.89 -17.64 -2.70
CA VAL A 338 25.39 -18.04 -4.02
C VAL A 338 24.97 -17.03 -5.11
N TYR A 339 23.79 -16.42 -4.96
CA TYR A 339 23.32 -15.37 -5.88
C TYR A 339 23.96 -14.01 -5.61
N GLN A 340 24.49 -13.78 -4.41
CA GLN A 340 25.08 -12.51 -3.94
C GLN A 340 26.59 -12.43 -4.17
N HIS A 341 27.32 -13.54 -4.15
CA HIS A 341 28.78 -13.56 -4.31
C HIS A 341 29.21 -13.90 -5.73
N SER A 342 30.13 -13.09 -6.25
CA SER A 342 30.87 -13.41 -7.47
C SER A 342 31.94 -14.46 -7.16
N SER A 343 32.24 -15.35 -8.11
CA SER A 343 33.34 -16.32 -7.98
C SER A 343 34.73 -15.68 -7.90
N LEU A 344 34.82 -14.34 -7.94
CA LEU A 344 36.03 -13.53 -7.87
C LEU A 344 36.19 -12.72 -6.57
N ASP A 345 35.39 -12.97 -5.52
CA ASP A 345 35.66 -12.39 -4.20
C ASP A 345 36.96 -13.00 -3.63
N ILE A 346 38.09 -12.42 -4.05
CA ILE A 346 39.37 -12.60 -3.37
C ILE A 346 39.17 -12.02 -1.99
N THR A 347 39.08 -12.92 -1.01
CA THR A 347 39.40 -12.63 0.40
C THR A 347 40.65 -11.77 0.43
N ILE A 348 40.48 -10.48 0.70
CA ILE A 348 41.55 -9.67 1.28
C ILE A 348 41.70 -10.21 2.70
N SER A 349 42.37 -11.34 2.82
CA SER A 349 42.93 -11.81 4.07
C SER A 349 43.95 -10.77 4.49
N SER A 350 43.62 -10.07 5.55
CA SER A 350 44.50 -9.18 6.29
C SER A 350 45.66 -9.98 6.90
N GLN A 351 46.64 -10.38 6.07
CA GLN A 351 47.95 -10.90 6.46
C GLN A 351 48.75 -11.19 5.18
N ASP A 352 49.58 -10.22 4.78
CA ASP A 352 50.91 -10.41 4.15
C ASP A 352 51.27 -9.19 3.29
N MET A 353 51.94 -8.24 3.93
CA MET A 353 52.85 -7.33 3.24
C MET A 353 54.16 -8.07 2.98
N PRO A 354 54.72 -7.99 1.75
CA PRO A 354 56.15 -7.90 1.60
C PRO A 354 56.52 -6.53 1.03
N ALA A 355 57.28 -5.80 1.85
CA ALA A 355 58.13 -4.74 1.38
C ALA A 355 59.21 -5.33 0.46
N SER A 356 59.36 -4.81 -0.76
CA SER A 356 60.66 -4.35 -1.27
C SER A 356 60.60 -3.81 -2.70
N ALA A 357 61.42 -2.78 -2.90
CA ALA A 357 62.12 -2.44 -4.13
C ALA A 357 61.35 -1.72 -5.26
N ASN A 358 61.22 -0.40 -5.07
CA ASN A 358 61.86 0.62 -5.94
C ASN A 358 62.60 0.11 -7.19
N SER A 359 62.24 0.66 -8.36
CA SER A 359 63.21 1.18 -9.33
C SER A 359 62.55 2.14 -10.34
N LEU A 360 62.63 3.43 -10.04
CA LEU A 360 63.33 4.45 -10.86
C LEU A 360 63.05 4.46 -12.38
N ASN A 361 62.41 5.51 -12.91
CA ASN A 361 63.13 6.74 -13.30
C ASN A 361 62.22 7.84 -13.91
N ALA A 362 62.34 9.06 -13.33
CA ALA A 362 62.49 10.40 -13.93
C ALA A 362 61.60 10.81 -15.15
N VAL A 363 60.72 11.83 -15.17
CA VAL A 363 60.79 13.27 -14.76
C VAL A 363 61.93 14.03 -15.47
N PRO A 364 61.87 15.33 -15.89
CA PRO A 364 60.83 16.39 -15.84
C PRO A 364 60.67 17.26 -17.14
N ALA A 365 59.66 18.15 -17.21
CA ALA A 365 59.84 19.63 -17.09
C ALA A 365 58.81 20.51 -17.84
N SER A 366 58.44 21.59 -17.12
CA SER A 366 58.02 22.95 -17.53
C SER A 366 56.58 23.25 -18.00
N GLY A 367 55.84 23.96 -17.13
CA GLY A 367 54.64 24.78 -17.45
C GLY A 367 55.00 26.16 -18.06
N PRO A 368 54.18 27.24 -17.98
CA PRO A 368 53.08 27.52 -17.02
C PRO A 368 51.80 28.20 -17.59
N GLY A 369 50.74 28.34 -16.75
CA GLY A 369 49.85 29.51 -16.84
C GLY A 369 48.33 29.33 -16.64
N SER A 370 47.88 29.49 -15.39
CA SER A 370 46.63 30.16 -14.93
C SER A 370 45.22 29.61 -15.26
N GLY A 371 44.48 29.20 -14.20
CA GLY A 371 43.00 29.09 -14.16
C GLY A 371 42.29 30.45 -13.93
N PRO A 372 40.98 30.54 -13.53
CA PRO A 372 40.21 29.56 -12.75
C PRO A 372 38.73 29.32 -13.16
N GLY A 373 38.08 28.28 -12.59
CA GLY A 373 36.62 28.29 -12.37
C GLY A 373 35.86 26.95 -12.48
N SER A 374 36.13 25.96 -11.63
CA SER A 374 35.26 24.79 -11.41
C SER A 374 34.57 24.89 -10.05
N GLY A 375 33.23 24.80 -10.05
CA GLY A 375 32.38 24.76 -8.86
C GLY A 375 32.33 23.37 -8.19
N PRO A 376 31.82 23.28 -6.95
CA PRO A 376 31.89 22.07 -6.15
C PRO A 376 30.85 21.04 -6.60
N GLY A 377 31.33 19.82 -6.88
CA GLY A 377 30.52 18.66 -7.24
C GLY A 377 29.68 18.15 -6.06
N SER A 378 28.43 17.86 -6.36
CA SER A 378 27.46 17.15 -5.54
C SER A 378 27.94 15.73 -5.23
N GLY A 379 28.08 15.41 -3.95
CA GLY A 379 28.25 14.04 -3.47
C GLY A 379 26.91 13.30 -3.53
N SER A 380 26.77 12.41 -4.50
CA SER A 380 25.79 11.33 -4.48
C SER A 380 26.24 10.25 -3.49
N GLY A 381 25.40 9.93 -2.51
CA GLY A 381 25.59 8.77 -1.63
C GLY A 381 25.60 7.46 -2.44
N PRO A 382 26.18 6.37 -1.89
CA PRO A 382 26.26 5.11 -2.61
C PRO A 382 24.84 4.55 -2.77
N GLY A 383 24.39 4.37 -4.00
CA GLY A 383 23.17 3.64 -4.32
C GLY A 383 23.26 2.16 -3.90
N PRO A 384 22.17 1.38 -4.08
CA PRO A 384 22.15 -0.03 -3.74
C PRO A 384 23.31 -0.72 -4.44
N VAL A 385 24.10 -1.50 -3.68
CA VAL A 385 25.22 -2.26 -4.23
C VAL A 385 24.66 -3.17 -5.34
N PRO A 386 25.05 -2.97 -6.62
CA PRO A 386 24.49 -3.74 -7.72
C PRO A 386 24.83 -5.22 -7.52
N GLY A 387 23.83 -6.09 -7.69
CA GLY A 387 24.02 -7.54 -7.62
C GLY A 387 25.02 -8.04 -8.69
N PRO A 388 25.54 -9.28 -8.57
CA PRO A 388 26.57 -9.78 -9.48
C PRO A 388 26.18 -9.71 -10.96
N VAL A 389 24.90 -9.95 -11.30
CA VAL A 389 24.39 -9.87 -12.68
C VAL A 389 24.49 -8.44 -13.22
N GLU A 390 24.03 -7.46 -12.45
CA GLU A 390 24.10 -6.04 -12.80
C GLU A 390 25.56 -5.55 -12.85
N HIS A 391 26.41 -6.05 -11.96
CA HIS A 391 27.83 -5.74 -11.93
C HIS A 391 28.55 -6.28 -13.18
N TYR A 392 28.34 -7.56 -13.53
CA TYR A 392 28.89 -8.14 -14.75
C TYR A 392 28.38 -7.43 -16.00
N ALA A 393 27.07 -7.15 -16.07
CA ALA A 393 26.50 -6.43 -17.21
C ALA A 393 27.07 -5.01 -17.35
N ARG A 394 27.33 -4.31 -16.23
CA ARG A 394 27.97 -2.99 -16.24
C ARG A 394 29.39 -3.07 -16.80
N ILE A 395 30.22 -3.99 -16.32
CA ILE A 395 31.60 -4.19 -16.81
C ILE A 395 31.58 -4.50 -18.32
N VAL A 396 30.71 -5.42 -18.75
CA VAL A 396 30.58 -5.81 -20.16
C VAL A 396 30.13 -4.63 -21.03
N ARG A 397 29.20 -3.79 -20.56
CA ARG A 397 28.75 -2.58 -21.27
C ARG A 397 29.84 -1.51 -21.34
N GLU A 398 30.55 -1.25 -20.24
CA GLU A 398 31.66 -0.30 -20.20
C GLU A 398 32.76 -0.72 -21.19
N LEU A 399 33.07 -2.02 -21.24
CA LEU A 399 34.01 -2.58 -22.18
C LEU A 399 33.53 -2.43 -23.64
N GLY A 400 32.26 -2.74 -23.91
CA GLY A 400 31.65 -2.55 -25.24
C GLY A 400 31.67 -1.09 -25.69
N LEU A 401 31.36 -0.15 -24.79
CA LEU A 401 31.45 1.29 -25.07
C LEU A 401 32.88 1.74 -25.37
N HIS A 402 33.84 1.28 -24.57
CA HIS A 402 35.25 1.61 -24.77
C HIS A 402 35.74 1.14 -26.15
N TYR A 403 35.38 -0.08 -26.56
CA TYR A 403 35.80 -0.63 -27.84
C TYR A 403 35.07 -0.02 -29.04
N ARG A 404 33.80 0.37 -28.90
CA ARG A 404 33.11 1.21 -29.90
C ARG A 404 33.81 2.55 -30.08
N HIS A 405 34.13 3.20 -28.97
CA HIS A 405 34.81 4.49 -29.01
C HIS A 405 36.20 4.34 -29.65
N PHE A 406 36.95 3.29 -29.29
CA PHE A 406 38.23 2.96 -29.92
C PHE A 406 38.10 2.79 -31.44
N CYS A 407 37.12 2.00 -31.91
CA CYS A 407 36.87 1.82 -33.33
C CYS A 407 36.53 3.13 -34.04
N ALA A 408 35.63 3.93 -33.46
CA ALA A 408 35.21 5.22 -34.02
C ALA A 408 36.35 6.25 -34.06
N VAL A 409 37.15 6.34 -33.00
CA VAL A 409 38.32 7.23 -32.95
C VAL A 409 39.36 6.79 -33.97
N TYR A 410 39.60 5.48 -34.12
CA TYR A 410 40.52 4.97 -35.13
C TYR A 410 40.08 5.38 -36.55
N GLN A 411 38.82 5.11 -36.92
CA GLN A 411 38.31 5.37 -38.26
C GLN A 411 38.13 6.86 -38.58
N ALA A 412 37.57 7.63 -37.65
CA ALA A 412 37.17 9.01 -37.93
C ALA A 412 38.24 10.04 -37.60
N GLN A 413 39.03 9.82 -36.54
CA GLN A 413 39.97 10.82 -36.03
C GLN A 413 41.41 10.45 -36.39
N TYR A 414 41.86 9.25 -36.02
CA TYR A 414 43.24 8.83 -36.22
C TYR A 414 43.61 8.77 -37.71
N LEU A 415 42.81 8.10 -38.55
CA LEU A 415 43.08 8.03 -39.98
C LEU A 415 43.01 9.41 -40.66
N SER A 416 42.11 10.30 -40.20
CA SER A 416 41.98 11.65 -40.75
C SER A 416 43.18 12.54 -40.39
N GLU A 417 43.67 12.43 -39.15
CA GLU A 417 44.85 13.17 -38.68
C GLU A 417 46.11 12.66 -39.37
N LEU A 418 46.22 11.33 -39.54
CA LEU A 418 47.30 10.72 -40.29
C LEU A 418 47.29 11.18 -41.76
N HIS A 419 46.12 11.21 -42.40
CA HIS A 419 45.99 11.72 -43.78
C HIS A 419 46.38 13.20 -43.85
N TYR A 420 45.99 13.98 -42.84
CA TYR A 420 46.35 15.39 -42.75
C TYR A 420 47.87 15.60 -42.59
N GLU A 421 48.50 14.86 -41.68
CA GLU A 421 49.95 14.90 -41.42
C GLU A 421 50.75 14.47 -42.64
N GLN A 422 50.37 13.36 -43.27
CA GLN A 422 51.15 12.74 -44.36
C GLN A 422 50.95 13.44 -45.71
N TYR A 423 49.74 13.93 -46.01
CA TYR A 423 49.42 14.41 -47.36
C TYR A 423 48.94 15.87 -47.39
N VAL A 424 47.98 16.25 -46.54
CA VAL A 424 47.32 17.57 -46.65
C VAL A 424 48.23 18.71 -46.20
N TYR A 425 48.86 18.59 -45.04
CA TYR A 425 49.73 19.61 -44.49
C TYR A 425 50.97 19.84 -45.38
N PRO A 426 51.71 18.80 -45.80
CA PRO A 426 52.84 18.97 -46.71
C PRO A 426 52.45 19.63 -48.04
N ARG A 427 51.33 19.25 -48.66
CA ARG A 427 50.85 19.87 -49.91
C ARG A 427 50.46 21.34 -49.72
N LYS A 428 49.78 21.69 -48.61
CA LYS A 428 49.46 23.09 -48.26
C LYS A 428 50.72 23.91 -48.02
N PHE A 429 51.69 23.34 -47.32
CA PHE A 429 52.98 23.97 -47.05
C PHE A 429 53.73 24.28 -48.35
N LEU A 430 53.80 23.32 -49.27
CA LEU A 430 54.40 23.50 -50.60
C LEU A 430 53.68 24.59 -51.41
N LYS A 431 52.35 24.61 -51.40
CA LYS A 431 51.57 25.63 -52.11
C LYS A 431 51.83 27.05 -51.58
N VAL A 432 51.87 27.24 -50.26
CA VAL A 432 52.17 28.55 -49.65
C VAL A 432 53.60 28.98 -49.97
N LEU A 433 54.54 28.04 -49.95
CA LEU A 433 55.93 28.28 -50.32
C LEU A 433 56.04 28.71 -51.80
N ASP A 434 55.33 28.03 -52.70
CA ASP A 434 55.28 28.35 -54.13
C ASP A 434 54.66 29.73 -54.39
N GLU A 435 53.50 30.04 -53.79
CA GLU A 435 52.84 31.35 -53.91
C GLU A 435 53.74 32.50 -53.42
N TYR A 436 54.51 32.29 -52.34
CA TYR A 436 55.42 33.31 -51.83
C TYR A 436 56.68 33.46 -52.71
N LEU A 437 57.32 32.35 -53.09
CA LEU A 437 58.57 32.38 -53.85
C LEU A 437 58.35 32.79 -55.31
N ASN A 438 57.39 32.17 -56.00
CA ASN A 438 57.11 32.40 -57.41
C ASN A 438 56.05 33.49 -57.66
N GLY A 439 55.30 33.89 -56.64
CA GLY A 439 54.37 35.02 -56.70
C GLY A 439 54.97 36.30 -56.16
N GLU A 440 55.00 36.46 -54.85
CA GLU A 440 55.36 37.74 -54.21
C GLU A 440 56.83 38.12 -54.41
N LEU A 441 57.75 37.18 -54.15
CA LEU A 441 59.19 37.43 -54.19
C LEU A 441 59.71 37.58 -55.62
N LEU A 442 59.23 36.76 -56.55
CA LEU A 442 59.53 36.91 -57.98
C LEU A 442 59.02 38.25 -58.52
N ARG A 443 57.79 38.66 -58.17
CA ARG A 443 57.24 39.96 -58.57
C ARG A 443 58.08 41.12 -58.02
N PHE A 444 58.52 41.03 -56.76
CA PHE A 444 59.41 42.02 -56.16
C PHE A 444 60.76 42.10 -56.88
N GLU A 445 61.32 40.95 -57.28
CA GLU A 445 62.54 40.91 -58.09
C GLU A 445 62.34 41.56 -59.46
N ASP A 446 61.23 41.27 -60.14
CA ASP A 446 60.91 41.81 -61.47
C ASP A 446 60.61 43.31 -61.43
N GLU A 447 59.90 43.81 -60.42
CA GLU A 447 59.67 45.24 -60.21
C GLU A 447 61.00 45.99 -60.02
N GLU A 448 61.92 45.45 -59.23
CA GLU A 448 63.24 46.05 -59.02
C GLU A 448 64.11 45.98 -60.28
N ARG A 449 64.00 44.89 -61.06
CA ARG A 449 64.67 44.72 -62.34
C ARG A 449 64.16 45.72 -63.38
N GLU A 450 62.86 45.96 -63.45
CA GLU A 450 62.24 46.93 -64.36
C GLU A 450 62.60 48.37 -63.96
N ARG A 451 62.46 48.72 -62.68
CA ARG A 451 62.86 50.04 -62.15
C ARG A 451 64.31 50.37 -62.50
N ARG A 452 65.23 49.40 -62.36
CA ARG A 452 66.64 49.58 -62.72
C ARG A 452 66.84 49.70 -64.22
N ARG A 453 66.12 48.93 -65.03
CA ARG A 453 66.16 49.06 -66.50
C ARG A 453 65.75 50.46 -66.94
N GLU A 454 64.69 51.00 -66.35
CA GLU A 454 64.26 52.38 -66.60
C GLU A 454 65.28 53.42 -66.12
N TRP A 455 65.87 53.21 -64.94
CA TRP A 455 66.91 54.09 -64.41
C TRP A 455 68.15 54.12 -65.31
N LEU A 456 68.63 52.94 -65.74
CA LEU A 456 69.75 52.81 -66.68
C LEU A 456 69.42 53.42 -68.04
N ARG A 457 68.19 53.26 -68.54
CA ARG A 457 67.74 53.93 -69.76
C ARG A 457 67.82 55.46 -69.67
N LYS A 458 67.54 56.02 -68.49
CA LYS A 458 67.48 57.46 -68.26
C LYS A 458 68.84 58.09 -67.97
N TYR A 459 69.72 57.39 -67.25
CA TYR A 459 70.97 57.96 -66.74
C TYR A 459 72.23 57.23 -67.21
N GLY A 460 72.12 56.02 -67.78
CA GLY A 460 73.24 55.15 -68.11
C GLY A 460 74.23 55.74 -69.12
N SER A 461 73.76 56.54 -70.10
CA SER A 461 74.63 57.21 -71.07
C SER A 461 75.52 58.31 -70.47
N PHE A 462 75.25 58.74 -69.24
CA PHE A 462 75.99 59.79 -68.53
C PHE A 462 76.95 59.23 -67.48
N ILE A 463 77.00 57.91 -67.29
CA ILE A 463 77.85 57.25 -66.29
C ILE A 463 79.06 56.63 -67.02
N PRO A 464 80.31 57.00 -66.66
CA PRO A 464 81.50 56.41 -67.25
C PRO A 464 81.58 54.91 -66.95
N GLY A 465 81.99 54.10 -67.94
CA GLY A 465 82.08 52.63 -67.82
C GLY A 465 83.10 52.10 -66.82
N ASP A 466 83.91 52.97 -66.21
CA ASP A 466 84.87 52.62 -65.16
C ASP A 466 84.23 52.55 -63.75
N PHE A 467 82.97 52.96 -63.58
CA PHE A 467 82.22 52.88 -62.32
C PHE A 467 81.36 51.62 -62.25
N TYR A 468 81.31 50.95 -61.09
CA TYR A 468 80.33 49.90 -60.81
C TYR A 468 78.91 50.47 -60.91
N LEU A 469 78.07 49.88 -61.78
CA LEU A 469 76.66 50.26 -61.81
C LEU A 469 75.97 49.71 -60.54
N PRO A 470 75.19 50.53 -59.82
CA PRO A 470 74.46 50.06 -58.65
C PRO A 470 73.57 48.86 -59.00
N GLY A 471 73.90 47.68 -58.47
CA GLY A 471 73.16 46.43 -58.68
C GLY A 471 73.73 45.44 -59.70
N GLU A 472 74.90 45.67 -60.29
CA GLU A 472 75.58 44.71 -61.20
C GLU A 472 76.19 43.50 -60.48
N SER A 473 76.55 43.67 -59.21
CA SER A 473 77.08 42.62 -58.34
C SER A 473 76.41 42.75 -56.97
N ASP A 474 75.96 41.63 -56.42
CA ASP A 474 75.31 41.50 -55.09
C ASP A 474 73.80 41.85 -54.98
N GLN A 475 72.98 41.49 -55.99
CA GLN A 475 71.51 41.52 -55.81
C GLN A 475 71.03 40.20 -55.19
N PRO A 476 70.22 40.24 -54.10
CA PRO A 476 69.63 39.02 -53.54
C PRO A 476 68.66 38.41 -54.56
N ARG A 477 68.89 37.14 -54.89
CA ARG A 477 68.01 36.31 -55.73
C ARG A 477 67.87 34.94 -55.07
N VAL A 478 66.73 34.30 -55.26
CA VAL A 478 66.53 32.92 -54.79
C VAL A 478 67.32 31.99 -55.72
N VAL A 479 68.31 31.29 -55.17
CA VAL A 479 69.21 30.40 -55.95
C VAL A 479 68.78 28.94 -55.86
N GLN A 480 68.26 28.50 -54.71
CA GLN A 480 67.80 27.12 -54.51
C GLN A 480 66.78 27.04 -53.37
N VAL A 481 65.75 26.22 -53.55
CA VAL A 481 64.82 25.79 -52.50
C VAL A 481 65.13 24.32 -52.24
N ILE A 482 65.46 23.94 -51.01
CA ILE A 482 65.73 22.55 -50.64
C ILE A 482 64.42 21.95 -50.13
N SER A 483 63.83 21.02 -50.89
CA SER A 483 62.61 20.28 -50.54
C SER A 483 62.90 18.88 -49.97
N ASP A 484 64.08 18.68 -49.37
CA ASP A 484 64.50 17.39 -48.81
C ASP A 484 63.44 16.84 -47.85
N GLY A 485 62.93 15.65 -48.15
CA GLY A 485 61.90 14.95 -47.37
C GLY A 485 60.48 15.02 -47.92
N LEU A 486 60.23 15.78 -49.00
CA LEU A 486 58.91 15.89 -49.65
C LEU A 486 58.81 15.12 -50.97
N ASP A 487 59.90 14.52 -51.44
CA ASP A 487 60.01 13.82 -52.73
C ASP A 487 59.03 12.64 -52.90
N HIS A 488 58.59 12.05 -51.78
CA HIS A 488 57.65 10.94 -51.77
C HIS A 488 56.25 11.36 -52.26
N LEU A 489 55.83 12.62 -52.08
CA LEU A 489 54.52 13.14 -52.46
C LEU A 489 54.35 13.36 -53.98
N GLU A 490 55.46 13.43 -54.71
CA GLU A 490 55.49 13.58 -56.17
C GLU A 490 55.63 12.23 -56.89
N SER A 491 55.79 11.12 -56.13
CA SER A 491 55.88 9.78 -56.68
C SER A 491 54.50 9.23 -57.09
N VAL A 492 54.45 8.45 -58.17
CA VAL A 492 53.21 7.81 -58.66
C VAL A 492 52.61 6.85 -57.60
N SER A 493 53.45 6.30 -56.71
CA SER A 493 53.04 5.45 -55.59
C SER A 493 52.32 6.18 -54.47
N ALA A 494 52.54 7.48 -54.27
CA ALA A 494 51.91 8.22 -53.18
C ALA A 494 50.38 8.33 -53.34
N GLN A 495 49.89 8.41 -54.58
CA GLN A 495 48.45 8.40 -54.84
C GLN A 495 47.84 7.02 -54.54
N GLU A 496 48.52 5.94 -54.91
CA GLU A 496 48.06 4.57 -54.62
C GLU A 496 48.05 4.24 -53.12
N ASP A 497 49.04 4.76 -52.37
CA ASP A 497 49.12 4.59 -50.92
C ASP A 497 48.13 5.51 -50.17
N GLU A 498 47.87 6.72 -50.68
CA GLU A 498 46.81 7.62 -50.21
C GLU A 498 45.41 6.98 -50.40
N ASP A 499 45.14 6.39 -51.57
CA ASP A 499 43.87 5.73 -51.89
C ASP A 499 43.66 4.45 -51.03
N ARG A 500 44.74 3.78 -50.61
CA ARG A 500 44.70 2.63 -49.67
C ARG A 500 44.49 3.06 -48.22
N THR A 501 44.96 4.25 -47.83
CA THR A 501 44.80 4.77 -46.46
C THR A 501 43.46 5.46 -46.25
N TRP A 502 42.91 6.07 -47.29
CA TRP A 502 41.69 6.86 -47.23
C TRP A 502 40.83 6.68 -48.50
N PRO A 503 40.21 5.50 -48.70
CA PRO A 503 39.29 5.29 -49.82
C PRO A 503 38.05 6.17 -49.63
N GLU A 504 37.77 7.05 -50.60
CA GLU A 504 36.77 8.14 -50.53
C GLU A 504 35.45 7.76 -49.82
N MET A 505 35.18 8.40 -48.68
CA MET A 505 33.84 8.54 -48.11
C MET A 505 33.01 9.56 -48.93
N PRO A 506 31.70 9.36 -49.15
CA PRO A 506 30.89 10.19 -50.04
C PRO A 506 30.80 11.63 -49.50
N SER A 507 31.51 12.55 -50.14
CA SER A 507 31.60 13.96 -49.72
C SER A 507 30.46 14.80 -50.33
N ASN A 508 29.73 15.46 -49.44
CA ASN A 508 28.71 16.45 -49.73
C ASN A 508 29.40 17.71 -50.29
N LYS A 509 29.20 18.02 -51.58
CA LYS A 509 29.85 19.14 -52.28
C LYS A 509 29.25 20.49 -51.86
N SER A 510 30.10 21.40 -51.38
CA SER A 510 29.83 22.85 -51.37
C SER A 510 31.13 23.63 -51.52
N GLY A 511 31.30 24.26 -52.70
CA GLY A 511 32.25 25.36 -53.02
C GLY A 511 33.74 25.01 -52.96
N MET A 512 34.63 25.36 -53.89
CA MET A 512 34.66 26.41 -54.90
C MET A 512 35.49 25.88 -56.09
N LEU A 513 34.97 26.05 -57.30
CA LEU A 513 35.74 25.96 -58.54
C LEU A 513 36.48 27.29 -58.75
N PHE A 514 37.80 27.23 -58.92
CA PHE A 514 38.54 28.21 -59.72
C PHE A 514 38.95 27.51 -61.01
N SER A 515 38.50 28.05 -62.13
CA SER A 515 38.92 27.65 -63.47
C SER A 515 39.04 28.90 -64.34
N ALA A 516 40.20 29.09 -64.96
CA ALA A 516 40.40 29.72 -66.27
C ALA A 516 41.90 29.59 -66.59
N ALA A 517 42.29 28.77 -67.57
CA ALA A 517 42.45 29.13 -69.00
C ALA A 517 43.86 29.73 -69.24
N SER A 518 44.60 29.47 -70.32
CA SER A 518 44.26 29.01 -71.67
C SER A 518 45.55 28.67 -72.45
N GLY A 519 45.41 27.79 -73.46
CA GLY A 519 46.10 27.89 -74.76
C GLY A 519 47.30 26.95 -74.95
N ASN A 520 47.51 26.30 -76.09
CA ASN A 520 46.81 26.23 -77.38
C ASN A 520 47.52 25.13 -78.21
N ASP A 521 46.75 24.43 -79.06
CA ASP A 521 47.10 23.89 -80.39
C ASP A 521 48.32 22.94 -80.56
N ASP A 522 48.29 21.81 -81.28
CA ASP A 522 47.73 21.63 -82.62
C ASP A 522 47.71 20.15 -83.11
N THR A 523 46.67 19.80 -83.87
CA THR A 523 46.61 18.97 -85.10
C THR A 523 46.69 17.42 -85.18
N GLU A 524 45.66 16.90 -85.91
CA GLU A 524 45.59 15.75 -86.86
C GLU A 524 45.54 14.30 -86.29
N LYS A 525 44.60 13.39 -86.63
CA LYS A 525 43.85 13.07 -87.86
C LYS A 525 42.65 12.13 -87.54
N SER A 526 41.56 12.18 -88.32
CA SER A 526 40.50 11.14 -88.38
C SER A 526 40.76 10.13 -89.52
N PRO A 527 40.07 8.96 -89.60
CA PRO A 527 38.75 8.93 -90.27
C PRO A 527 37.72 7.85 -89.83
N SER A 528 36.50 8.04 -90.36
CA SER A 528 35.37 7.10 -90.60
C SER A 528 34.48 6.71 -89.39
N GLN A 529 33.29 7.31 -89.25
CA GLN A 529 31.99 7.07 -89.91
C GLN A 529 31.31 5.73 -89.53
N ALA A 530 30.27 5.79 -88.69
CA ALA A 530 28.88 5.47 -89.07
C ALA A 530 27.88 5.74 -87.91
N SER A 531 26.95 6.66 -88.18
CA SER A 531 25.67 6.90 -87.50
C SER A 531 24.70 5.72 -87.72
N HIS A 532 23.55 5.50 -87.10
CA HIS A 532 22.57 6.28 -86.34
C HIS A 532 21.56 5.25 -85.77
N ARG A 533 20.97 5.49 -84.59
CA ARG A 533 19.53 5.80 -84.40
C ARG A 533 19.11 5.52 -82.94
N GLY A 534 18.90 6.61 -82.21
CA GLY A 534 18.01 6.68 -81.06
C GLY A 534 17.45 8.11 -81.02
N PRO A 535 16.12 8.32 -81.01
CA PRO A 535 15.52 9.65 -81.17
C PRO A 535 15.57 10.49 -79.89
N LYS A 536 15.37 11.80 -80.12
CA LYS A 536 15.36 12.93 -79.19
C LYS A 536 14.21 12.92 -78.18
N ALA A 537 14.39 13.82 -77.21
CA ALA A 537 13.46 14.35 -76.20
C ALA A 537 13.34 13.43 -74.98
N GLY A 538 13.64 13.85 -73.76
CA GLY A 538 13.51 15.17 -73.14
C GLY A 538 13.23 14.87 -71.67
N MET A 539 14.08 15.36 -70.75
CA MET A 539 13.65 16.17 -69.61
C MET A 539 12.28 15.79 -69.04
N MET A 540 12.26 15.17 -67.86
CA MET A 540 11.47 15.68 -66.73
C MET A 540 12.04 15.17 -65.41
N ALA A 541 12.15 16.12 -64.48
CA ALA A 541 12.38 15.92 -63.07
C ALA A 541 11.18 15.21 -62.43
N MET A 542 11.44 14.29 -61.51
CA MET A 542 10.42 13.63 -60.70
C MET A 542 10.29 14.35 -59.35
N ALA A 543 9.10 14.91 -59.13
CA ALA A 543 8.47 14.99 -57.82
C ALA A 543 7.99 13.58 -57.41
N VAL A 544 7.93 13.28 -56.12
CA VAL A 544 7.28 12.08 -55.59
C VAL A 544 6.25 12.49 -54.54
N PRO A 545 4.97 12.13 -54.71
CA PRO A 545 3.95 12.05 -53.68
C PRO A 545 3.68 10.58 -53.26
N ASN A 546 2.71 10.45 -52.35
CA ASN A 546 2.23 9.30 -51.58
C ASN A 546 1.54 8.16 -52.38
N GLU A 547 1.36 7.03 -51.68
CA GLU A 547 0.27 6.02 -51.73
C GLU A 547 0.36 4.66 -52.48
N TYR A 548 0.22 3.59 -51.68
CA TYR A 548 -0.51 2.29 -51.78
C TYR A 548 -0.97 1.68 -53.13
N SER A 549 -0.78 0.36 -53.30
CA SER A 549 -1.87 -0.64 -53.47
C SER A 549 -1.38 -2.11 -53.61
N ASP A 550 -2.02 -3.01 -52.86
CA ASP A 550 -2.59 -4.33 -53.23
C ASP A 550 -1.76 -5.44 -53.92
N LEU A 551 -1.65 -6.58 -53.23
CA LEU A 551 -1.86 -7.93 -53.77
C LEU A 551 -2.57 -8.82 -52.72
N GLU A 552 -3.72 -9.37 -53.13
CA GLU A 552 -4.51 -10.45 -52.52
C GLU A 552 -3.99 -11.84 -53.03
N ASP A 553 -4.64 -12.90 -52.54
CA ASP A 553 -4.58 -14.37 -52.83
C ASP A 553 -4.12 -15.15 -51.58
N ASP A 554 -4.98 -15.79 -50.77
CA ASP A 554 -5.93 -16.92 -50.95
C ASP A 554 -5.34 -18.28 -50.49
N ASP A 555 -6.25 -19.16 -50.01
CA ASP A 555 -6.15 -20.54 -49.46
C ASP A 555 -6.27 -20.61 -47.91
N ASP A 556 -7.45 -20.88 -47.30
CA ASP A 556 -8.28 -22.12 -47.26
C ASP A 556 -7.50 -23.30 -46.59
N ASP A 557 -7.95 -24.15 -45.66
CA ASP A 557 -9.16 -24.51 -44.90
C ASP A 557 -8.61 -25.17 -43.57
N ASP A 558 -9.30 -25.41 -42.47
CA ASP A 558 -10.41 -26.35 -42.27
C ASP A 558 -10.94 -26.24 -40.83
N ASP A 559 -12.22 -26.60 -40.74
CA ASP A 559 -13.20 -26.56 -39.66
C ASP A 559 -13.02 -27.59 -38.52
N ASP A 560 -13.82 -27.37 -37.46
CA ASP A 560 -14.80 -28.31 -36.87
C ASP A 560 -15.05 -27.87 -35.40
N ASP A 561 -16.15 -27.16 -35.10
CA ASP A 561 -17.51 -27.69 -34.80
C ASP A 561 -17.64 -28.09 -33.31
N GLU A 562 -18.71 -27.92 -32.55
CA GLU A 562 -20.06 -27.33 -32.67
C GLU A 562 -20.66 -27.46 -31.23
N GLU A 563 -21.61 -26.60 -30.80
CA GLU A 563 -23.02 -26.92 -30.49
C GLU A 563 -23.30 -26.49 -29.02
N ASP A 564 -24.46 -26.00 -28.57
CA ASP A 564 -25.60 -25.33 -29.19
C ASP A 564 -26.56 -24.90 -28.07
N ASN A 565 -27.27 -23.77 -28.25
CA ASN A 565 -28.73 -23.72 -28.29
C ASN A 565 -29.27 -22.28 -28.23
N ALA A 566 -29.86 -21.90 -29.37
CA ALA A 566 -30.84 -20.82 -29.56
C ALA A 566 -32.16 -21.11 -28.77
N ILE A 567 -33.19 -20.26 -28.65
CA ILE A 567 -34.01 -19.53 -29.64
C ILE A 567 -34.91 -18.55 -28.84
N SER A 568 -35.10 -17.30 -29.27
CA SER A 568 -36.37 -16.80 -29.87
C SER A 568 -36.49 -15.27 -29.95
N SER A 569 -36.91 -14.81 -31.12
CA SER A 569 -37.18 -13.44 -31.55
C SER A 569 -38.61 -12.96 -31.23
N MET A 570 -38.81 -11.66 -30.97
CA MET A 570 -39.63 -10.73 -31.79
C MET A 570 -40.22 -9.52 -31.01
N ASN A 571 -39.90 -8.33 -31.55
CA ASN A 571 -40.71 -7.12 -31.78
C ASN A 571 -41.30 -6.25 -30.63
N ALA A 572 -40.65 -5.08 -30.51
CA ALA A 572 -41.15 -3.74 -30.87
C ALA A 572 -41.72 -2.80 -29.77
N ARG A 573 -40.98 -1.69 -29.63
CA ARG A 573 -41.41 -0.29 -29.41
C ARG A 573 -42.26 0.02 -28.17
N GLN A 574 -41.64 0.64 -27.17
CA GLN A 574 -42.11 1.92 -26.61
C GLN A 574 -41.01 2.61 -25.78
N SER A 575 -41.14 3.93 -25.75
CA SER A 575 -40.24 5.02 -25.36
C SER A 575 -39.92 5.14 -23.86
N PRO A 576 -38.97 6.03 -23.47
CA PRO A 576 -38.21 5.97 -22.24
C PRO A 576 -38.88 6.73 -21.09
N PHE A 577 -38.89 6.13 -19.89
CA PHE A 577 -39.25 6.79 -18.63
C PHE A 577 -37.99 6.84 -17.75
N GLN A 578 -37.39 8.02 -17.64
CA GLN A 578 -37.45 8.89 -16.46
C GLN A 578 -36.53 8.46 -15.32
N ALA A 579 -35.32 9.01 -15.37
CA ALA A 579 -34.58 9.37 -14.18
C ALA A 579 -34.09 10.81 -14.36
N ASN A 580 -34.82 11.77 -13.79
CA ASN A 580 -34.22 12.90 -13.09
C ASN A 580 -35.23 13.77 -12.33
N SER A 581 -34.79 14.15 -11.13
CA SER A 581 -35.01 15.44 -10.46
C SER A 581 -36.21 15.63 -9.52
N PHE A 582 -35.88 15.79 -8.24
CA PHE A 582 -36.44 16.80 -7.33
C PHE A 582 -35.25 17.28 -6.48
N ASN A 583 -34.50 18.31 -6.86
CA ASN A 583 -34.78 19.74 -6.78
C ASN A 583 -35.31 20.19 -5.39
N TRP A 584 -34.43 20.87 -4.65
CA TRP A 584 -34.83 22.00 -3.80
C TRP A 584 -33.83 23.13 -4.05
N GLY A 585 -34.28 24.12 -4.81
CA GLY A 585 -33.62 25.39 -4.94
C GLY A 585 -33.76 26.24 -3.65
N PRO A 586 -32.89 27.24 -3.48
CA PRO A 586 -32.86 28.13 -2.34
C PRO A 586 -33.70 29.38 -2.58
N ASN A 587 -34.10 30.06 -1.51
CA ASN A 587 -34.40 31.49 -1.58
C ASN A 587 -33.64 32.25 -0.50
N HIS A 588 -33.17 33.40 -0.94
CA HIS A 588 -32.19 34.31 -0.38
C HIS A 588 -32.90 35.36 0.53
N PRO A 589 -32.28 36.48 0.96
CA PRO A 589 -32.15 36.87 2.38
C PRO A 589 -32.83 38.21 2.75
N ASN A 590 -32.89 38.54 4.06
CA ASN A 590 -32.42 39.81 4.68
C ASN A 590 -33.11 40.14 6.02
N HIS A 591 -32.31 40.16 7.11
CA HIS A 591 -32.09 41.23 8.13
C HIS A 591 -33.29 41.96 8.85
N PRO A 592 -33.06 42.73 9.94
CA PRO A 592 -33.17 42.37 11.38
C PRO A 592 -34.34 43.02 12.19
N ASN A 593 -34.51 42.57 13.45
CA ASN A 593 -35.11 43.22 14.64
C ASN A 593 -36.63 43.57 14.75
N HIS A 594 -37.31 42.84 15.69
CA HIS A 594 -38.27 43.28 16.75
C HIS A 594 -39.68 43.85 16.36
N PRO A 595 -40.67 43.92 17.30
CA PRO A 595 -41.50 42.90 17.97
C PRO A 595 -43.04 43.02 17.69
N ASN A 596 -43.82 42.13 18.32
CA ASN A 596 -45.27 42.20 18.68
C ASN A 596 -46.31 41.38 17.86
N HIS A 597 -47.02 40.53 18.62
CA HIS A 597 -48.43 40.04 18.54
C HIS A 597 -49.48 41.01 17.92
N PRO A 598 -50.79 40.65 17.76
CA PRO A 598 -51.52 39.37 17.84
C PRO A 598 -52.61 39.15 16.72
N ASN A 599 -53.32 38.00 16.80
CA ASN A 599 -54.76 37.75 16.49
C ASN A 599 -55.17 36.78 15.35
N HIS A 600 -55.57 35.58 15.81
CA HIS A 600 -56.68 34.70 15.37
C HIS A 600 -58.00 35.47 15.06
N PRO A 601 -59.08 34.91 14.43
CA PRO A 601 -59.68 33.61 14.79
C PRO A 601 -60.50 32.82 13.73
N ASN A 602 -60.60 31.48 13.88
CA ASN A 602 -61.82 30.71 14.24
C ASN A 602 -61.84 29.27 13.71
N HIS A 603 -62.05 28.36 14.66
CA HIS A 603 -62.28 26.91 14.56
C HIS A 603 -63.77 26.63 14.85
N PRO A 604 -64.34 25.47 14.44
CA PRO A 604 -64.82 24.47 15.43
C PRO A 604 -64.83 23.01 14.87
N ASN A 605 -64.94 21.88 15.58
CA ASN A 605 -64.68 21.49 16.98
C ASN A 605 -64.81 19.96 17.16
N TYR A 606 -63.93 19.40 18.00
CA TYR A 606 -64.09 18.35 19.06
C TYR A 606 -64.35 16.85 18.78
N PRO A 607 -63.99 15.94 19.73
CA PRO A 607 -63.41 16.11 21.09
C PRO A 607 -62.04 15.38 21.35
N ASN A 608 -61.03 15.99 22.00
CA ASN A 608 -60.68 16.03 23.45
C ASN A 608 -60.29 14.69 24.12
N HIS A 609 -59.29 14.51 24.99
CA HIS A 609 -58.09 15.25 25.46
C HIS A 609 -57.39 14.36 26.56
N ILE A 610 -56.23 14.82 27.08
CA ILE A 610 -55.55 14.49 28.37
C ILE A 610 -54.45 13.37 28.27
N ASN A 611 -53.15 13.53 28.58
CA ASN A 611 -52.37 14.52 29.34
C ASN A 611 -50.85 14.55 28.96
N HIS A 612 -50.19 15.64 29.35
CA HIS A 612 -48.78 16.03 29.20
C HIS A 612 -47.69 15.10 29.80
N SER A 613 -46.51 15.10 29.15
CA SER A 613 -45.16 15.08 29.79
C SER A 613 -44.11 15.60 28.78
N THR A 614 -43.66 16.85 28.92
CA THR A 614 -42.31 17.31 29.36
C THR A 614 -41.14 17.11 28.39
N PRO A 615 -40.22 18.10 28.30
CA PRO A 615 -39.13 18.10 27.33
C PRO A 615 -38.04 17.09 27.73
N ASN A 616 -37.51 16.42 26.70
CA ASN A 616 -36.52 15.36 26.73
C ASN A 616 -35.36 15.65 27.70
N SER A 617 -35.39 15.11 28.93
CA SER A 617 -34.45 15.43 30.01
C SER A 617 -33.15 14.61 29.98
N MET A 618 -32.95 13.75 28.98
CA MET A 618 -31.72 12.92 28.91
C MET A 618 -30.51 13.64 28.28
N VAL A 619 -30.70 14.62 27.39
CA VAL A 619 -29.57 15.28 26.69
C VAL A 619 -28.79 16.20 27.64
N SER A 620 -29.44 16.83 28.62
CA SER A 620 -28.77 17.67 29.61
C SER A 620 -28.14 16.88 30.77
N GLN A 621 -28.58 15.64 31.00
CA GLN A 621 -28.13 14.83 32.15
C GLN A 621 -27.02 13.82 31.78
N TYR A 622 -26.99 13.31 30.55
CA TYR A 622 -26.03 12.28 30.11
C TYR A 622 -25.09 12.74 28.97
N GLY A 623 -25.17 14.00 28.55
CA GLY A 623 -24.22 14.63 27.63
C GLY A 623 -24.11 13.94 26.26
N ILE A 624 -22.94 14.07 25.63
CA ILE A 624 -22.66 13.62 24.25
C ILE A 624 -22.97 12.12 24.04
N GLY A 625 -22.85 11.29 25.08
CA GLY A 625 -23.17 9.86 25.03
C GLY A 625 -24.63 9.58 24.66
N ALA A 626 -25.58 10.38 25.13
CA ALA A 626 -26.99 10.23 24.77
C ALA A 626 -27.28 10.56 23.30
N LYS A 627 -26.54 11.53 22.72
CA LYS A 627 -26.62 11.86 21.29
C LYS A 627 -26.00 10.77 20.41
N LEU A 628 -24.91 10.15 20.87
CA LEU A 628 -24.28 9.00 20.20
C LEU A 628 -25.21 7.77 20.21
N LEU A 629 -25.84 7.47 21.33
CA LEU A 629 -26.80 6.37 21.43
C LEU A 629 -28.02 6.58 20.53
N MET A 630 -28.58 7.80 20.47
CA MET A 630 -29.64 8.13 19.50
C MET A 630 -29.15 8.01 18.06
N GLY A 631 -27.90 8.39 17.77
CA GLY A 631 -27.27 8.23 16.46
C GLY A 631 -27.04 6.78 16.06
N MET A 632 -26.89 5.87 17.02
CA MET A 632 -26.77 4.41 16.81
C MET A 632 -28.12 3.68 16.86
N GLY A 633 -29.24 4.41 16.84
CA GLY A 633 -30.59 3.86 16.71
C GLY A 633 -31.34 3.61 18.01
N TYR A 634 -30.88 4.16 19.14
CA TYR A 634 -31.59 4.07 20.42
C TYR A 634 -32.93 4.81 20.40
N GLN A 635 -34.02 4.13 20.77
CA GLN A 635 -35.30 4.73 21.12
C GLN A 635 -35.66 4.28 22.54
N GLU A 636 -36.12 5.21 23.37
CA GLU A 636 -36.47 4.94 24.77
C GLU A 636 -37.56 3.84 24.83
N GLY A 637 -37.27 2.76 25.57
CA GLY A 637 -38.13 1.57 25.66
C GLY A 637 -37.91 0.50 24.57
N LYS A 638 -36.90 0.65 23.70
CA LYS A 638 -36.54 -0.32 22.65
C LYS A 638 -35.04 -0.62 22.65
N GLY A 639 -34.67 -1.82 22.22
CA GLY A 639 -33.29 -2.26 22.13
C GLY A 639 -32.44 -1.48 21.12
N LEU A 640 -31.16 -1.33 21.40
CA LEU A 640 -30.18 -0.67 20.52
C LEU A 640 -29.85 -1.55 19.29
N GLY A 641 -29.76 -0.95 18.09
CA GLY A 641 -29.43 -1.62 16.83
C GLY A 641 -30.58 -1.60 15.80
N SER A 642 -30.26 -1.72 14.51
CA SER A 642 -31.24 -1.61 13.40
C SER A 642 -32.38 -2.65 13.42
N LYS A 643 -32.21 -3.73 14.20
CA LYS A 643 -33.22 -4.79 14.44
C LYS A 643 -33.91 -4.73 15.82
N GLN A 644 -33.54 -3.78 16.67
CA GLN A 644 -34.07 -3.62 18.05
C GLN A 644 -33.70 -4.74 19.04
N ASP A 645 -32.60 -5.47 18.78
CA ASP A 645 -32.18 -6.65 19.57
C ASP A 645 -31.37 -6.30 20.84
N GLY A 646 -31.04 -5.03 21.09
CA GLY A 646 -30.36 -4.60 22.31
C GLY A 646 -31.23 -4.71 23.57
N ILE A 647 -30.58 -4.75 24.74
CA ILE A 647 -31.26 -4.93 26.03
C ILE A 647 -32.20 -3.73 26.31
N ALA A 648 -33.51 -3.96 26.37
CA ALA A 648 -34.53 -2.92 26.54
C ALA A 648 -34.73 -2.48 28.00
N VAL A 649 -34.19 -3.22 28.99
CA VAL A 649 -34.33 -2.93 30.43
C VAL A 649 -32.94 -2.88 31.08
N PRO A 650 -32.60 -1.83 31.85
CA PRO A 650 -31.29 -1.74 32.50
C PRO A 650 -31.02 -2.95 33.41
N ILE A 651 -29.75 -3.38 33.48
CA ILE A 651 -29.30 -4.37 34.46
C ILE A 651 -29.52 -3.78 35.86
N GLU A 652 -30.52 -4.28 36.58
CA GLU A 652 -30.75 -3.90 37.97
C GLU A 652 -29.68 -4.52 38.87
N THR A 653 -28.86 -3.67 39.48
CA THR A 653 -27.99 -4.10 40.58
C THR A 653 -28.83 -4.40 41.81
N LYS A 654 -28.97 -5.68 42.19
CA LYS A 654 -29.49 -6.06 43.52
C LYS A 654 -28.56 -5.49 44.60
N LEU A 655 -29.06 -4.52 45.36
CA LEU A 655 -28.43 -4.05 46.60
C LEU A 655 -28.26 -5.23 47.56
N ARG A 656 -27.01 -5.63 47.80
CA ARG A 656 -26.67 -6.51 48.93
C ARG A 656 -26.75 -5.68 50.22
N PRO A 657 -27.18 -6.25 51.35
CA PRO A 657 -27.12 -5.56 52.64
C PRO A 657 -25.69 -5.08 52.89
N GLN A 658 -25.52 -3.79 53.18
CA GLN A 658 -24.20 -3.24 53.51
C GLN A 658 -23.62 -3.95 54.74
N GLY A 659 -22.39 -4.48 54.61
CA GLY A 659 -21.59 -4.95 55.75
C GLY A 659 -21.17 -6.42 55.77
N LEU A 660 -21.45 -7.23 54.74
CA LEU A 660 -21.04 -8.65 54.71
C LEU A 660 -20.09 -8.93 53.53
N GLY A 661 -18.85 -9.31 53.86
CA GLY A 661 -17.81 -9.68 52.88
C GLY A 661 -18.15 -10.97 52.12
N VAL A 662 -17.46 -11.17 51.00
CA VAL A 662 -17.76 -12.14 49.92
C VAL A 662 -17.75 -13.62 50.33
N GLY A 663 -17.44 -13.96 51.59
CA GLY A 663 -17.48 -15.32 52.14
C GLY A 663 -18.82 -15.77 52.76
N GLY A 664 -19.84 -14.92 52.78
CA GLY A 664 -21.08 -15.17 53.55
C GLY A 664 -22.22 -15.93 52.84
N ILE A 665 -22.06 -16.36 51.58
CA ILE A 665 -23.14 -17.02 50.81
C ILE A 665 -22.60 -18.29 50.14
N ARG A 666 -23.09 -19.46 50.56
CA ARG A 666 -22.78 -20.77 49.97
C ARG A 666 -23.65 -21.00 48.73
N GLU A 667 -23.09 -20.81 47.54
CA GLU A 667 -23.60 -21.44 46.32
C GLU A 667 -23.10 -22.90 46.28
N LYS A 668 -24.05 -23.85 46.20
CA LYS A 668 -23.77 -25.29 46.26
C LYS A 668 -23.26 -25.77 44.90
N THR A 669 -22.02 -26.23 44.84
CA THR A 669 -21.55 -27.17 43.80
C THR A 669 -21.46 -28.57 44.40
N THR A 670 -22.09 -29.52 43.71
CA THR A 670 -22.18 -30.94 44.09
C THR A 670 -21.31 -31.73 43.11
N GLN A 671 -20.26 -32.40 43.60
CA GLN A 671 -19.66 -33.56 42.93
C GLN A 671 -19.15 -34.58 43.96
N PRO A 672 -19.11 -35.88 43.60
CA PRO A 672 -19.23 -37.01 44.52
C PRO A 672 -17.88 -37.53 45.04
N LYS A 673 -17.91 -38.20 46.20
CA LYS A 673 -16.79 -38.96 46.78
C LYS A 673 -17.15 -40.45 46.85
N ASP A 674 -16.29 -41.25 46.25
CA ASP A 674 -16.05 -42.70 46.41
C ASP A 674 -14.52 -42.84 46.23
N LEU A 675 -13.69 -43.61 46.94
CA LEU A 675 -13.79 -44.68 47.93
C LEU A 675 -12.45 -44.73 48.70
N ASP A 676 -12.50 -45.30 49.91
CA ASP A 676 -11.40 -45.55 50.85
C ASP A 676 -10.26 -46.43 50.33
N THR A 677 -9.03 -46.19 50.83
CA THR A 677 -8.08 -47.26 51.19
C THR A 677 -7.21 -46.87 52.39
N SER A 678 -7.04 -47.85 53.28
CA SER A 678 -6.46 -47.85 54.63
C SER A 678 -4.94 -48.11 54.68
N ASP A 679 -4.37 -47.95 55.90
CA ASP A 679 -3.13 -48.52 56.46
C ASP A 679 -1.79 -47.80 56.13
N GLU A 680 -0.75 -47.72 56.97
CA GLU A 680 -0.50 -47.80 58.42
C GLU A 680 0.95 -47.26 58.65
N GLU A 681 1.20 -46.75 59.86
CA GLU A 681 2.47 -46.58 60.61
C GLU A 681 3.71 -45.83 60.05
N SER A 682 4.17 -44.80 60.79
CA SER A 682 5.25 -44.98 61.80
C SER A 682 5.70 -43.64 62.46
N HIS A 683 6.04 -43.74 63.74
CA HIS A 683 6.27 -42.64 64.69
C HIS A 683 7.63 -41.92 64.56
N VAL A 684 7.63 -40.57 64.63
CA VAL A 684 8.69 -39.80 65.30
C VAL A 684 8.09 -38.55 65.97
N HIS A 685 8.26 -38.43 67.29
CA HIS A 685 7.87 -37.28 68.11
C HIS A 685 8.61 -35.99 67.74
N PRO A 686 7.92 -34.84 67.75
CA PRO A 686 8.54 -33.61 68.24
C PRO A 686 7.74 -32.93 69.36
N LYS A 687 8.52 -32.18 70.14
CA LYS A 687 8.21 -31.56 71.42
C LYS A 687 7.30 -30.35 71.22
N ASN A 688 6.03 -30.50 71.58
CA ASN A 688 5.11 -29.54 72.20
C ASN A 688 3.72 -30.18 72.12
N PRO A 689 3.01 -30.42 73.23
CA PRO A 689 1.69 -31.03 73.11
C PRO A 689 0.76 -30.04 72.38
N PRO A 690 0.16 -30.40 71.24
CA PRO A 690 -0.99 -29.65 70.76
C PRO A 690 -2.07 -29.80 71.84
N VAL A 691 -2.76 -28.70 72.16
CA VAL A 691 -3.93 -28.76 73.04
C VAL A 691 -4.96 -29.65 72.35
N SER A 692 -5.03 -30.90 72.80
CA SER A 692 -6.02 -31.87 72.36
C SER A 692 -7.38 -31.40 72.85
N PHE A 693 -8.19 -30.84 71.96
CA PHE A 693 -9.63 -30.81 72.18
C PHE A 693 -10.13 -32.23 72.01
N SER A 694 -10.31 -32.95 73.11
CA SER A 694 -11.11 -34.17 73.10
C SER A 694 -12.50 -33.78 72.59
N LYS A 695 -12.88 -34.28 71.40
CA LYS A 695 -14.25 -34.13 70.88
C LYS A 695 -15.22 -34.48 72.00
N PRO A 696 -16.18 -33.60 72.38
CA PRO A 696 -17.27 -34.02 73.25
C PRO A 696 -18.09 -35.03 72.44
N THR A 697 -17.96 -36.30 72.79
CA THR A 697 -18.71 -37.43 72.24
C THR A 697 -20.14 -37.43 72.79
N TYR A 698 -20.84 -36.30 72.66
CA TYR A 698 -22.28 -36.26 72.89
C TYR A 698 -22.91 -35.69 71.63
N ASP A 699 -23.26 -36.61 70.74
CA ASP A 699 -24.21 -36.31 69.69
C ASP A 699 -25.57 -36.15 70.38
N LEU A 700 -26.13 -34.95 70.39
CA LEU A 700 -27.42 -34.68 71.02
C LEU A 700 -28.57 -35.23 70.17
N PHE A 701 -28.30 -35.59 68.91
CA PHE A 701 -29.26 -36.09 67.94
C PHE A 701 -29.98 -37.37 68.38
N PRO A 702 -29.29 -38.45 68.83
CA PRO A 702 -29.95 -39.66 69.32
C PRO A 702 -30.76 -39.41 70.60
N LEU A 703 -30.35 -38.42 71.41
CA LEU A 703 -31.03 -38.06 72.65
C LEU A 703 -32.29 -37.21 72.38
N ILE A 704 -32.23 -36.29 71.43
CA ILE A 704 -33.37 -35.48 70.99
C ILE A 704 -34.37 -36.36 70.24
N ASP A 705 -33.91 -37.20 69.31
CA ASP A 705 -34.74 -38.14 68.55
C ASP A 705 -35.39 -39.21 69.47
N SER A 706 -34.68 -39.68 70.51
CA SER A 706 -35.29 -40.58 71.51
C SER A 706 -36.27 -39.88 72.45
N LEU A 707 -36.06 -38.61 72.79
CA LEU A 707 -37.00 -37.82 73.60
C LEU A 707 -38.25 -37.39 72.82
N GLU A 708 -38.10 -37.08 71.52
CA GLU A 708 -39.20 -36.77 70.60
C GLU A 708 -40.03 -38.03 70.28
N ARG A 709 -39.38 -39.18 70.04
CA ARG A 709 -40.07 -40.49 69.92
C ARG A 709 -40.76 -40.93 71.21
N ALA A 710 -40.29 -40.46 72.37
CA ALA A 710 -40.93 -40.68 73.68
C ALA A 710 -42.03 -39.65 74.00
N GLY A 711 -42.36 -38.73 73.09
CA GLY A 711 -43.46 -37.77 73.22
C GLY A 711 -43.16 -36.54 74.07
N VAL A 712 -41.89 -36.24 74.36
CA VAL A 712 -41.48 -35.05 75.13
C VAL A 712 -41.18 -33.90 74.18
N ASN A 713 -41.88 -32.77 74.33
CA ASN A 713 -41.72 -31.59 73.47
C ASN A 713 -40.40 -30.85 73.77
N VAL A 714 -39.40 -31.01 72.92
CA VAL A 714 -38.08 -30.38 73.06
C VAL A 714 -38.18 -28.90 72.64
N SER A 715 -37.86 -27.98 73.57
CA SER A 715 -37.96 -26.53 73.35
C SER A 715 -37.20 -26.07 72.10
N SER A 716 -37.82 -25.21 71.28
CA SER A 716 -37.24 -24.61 70.06
C SER A 716 -35.88 -23.91 70.24
N LYS A 717 -35.52 -23.57 71.48
CA LYS A 717 -34.18 -23.05 71.82
C LYS A 717 -33.08 -24.12 71.71
N LEU A 718 -33.37 -25.38 72.01
CA LEU A 718 -32.40 -26.46 71.98
C LEU A 718 -32.09 -26.88 70.54
N THR A 719 -33.11 -26.95 69.68
CA THR A 719 -32.98 -27.17 68.22
C THR A 719 -32.23 -26.01 67.55
N SER A 720 -32.46 -24.77 67.99
CA SER A 720 -31.68 -23.61 67.52
C SER A 720 -30.20 -23.66 67.93
N ILE A 721 -29.90 -24.19 69.12
CA ILE A 721 -28.51 -24.40 69.57
C ILE A 721 -27.85 -25.52 68.76
N ASP A 722 -28.55 -26.61 68.49
CA ASP A 722 -28.03 -27.72 67.68
C ASP A 722 -27.72 -27.30 66.24
N MET A 723 -28.62 -26.53 65.61
CA MET A 723 -28.36 -25.91 64.29
C MET A 723 -27.14 -24.97 64.30
N LYS A 724 -26.93 -24.20 65.39
CA LYS A 724 -25.73 -23.36 65.54
C LYS A 724 -24.46 -24.20 65.71
N ILE A 725 -24.52 -25.30 66.46
CA ILE A 725 -23.38 -26.23 66.62
C ILE A 725 -23.04 -26.90 65.28
N GLN A 726 -24.04 -27.28 64.50
CA GLN A 726 -23.86 -27.87 63.16
C GLN A 726 -23.28 -26.84 62.18
N GLY A 727 -23.74 -25.58 62.24
CA GLY A 727 -23.17 -24.46 61.49
C GLY A 727 -21.68 -24.25 61.82
N LEU A 728 -21.33 -24.23 63.11
CA LEU A 728 -19.94 -24.08 63.57
C LEU A 728 -19.06 -25.27 63.18
N ARG A 729 -19.57 -26.51 63.21
CA ARG A 729 -18.83 -27.70 62.72
C ARG A 729 -18.49 -27.59 61.24
N LEU A 730 -19.45 -27.17 60.41
CA LEU A 730 -19.22 -26.97 58.98
C LEU A 730 -18.23 -25.84 58.67
N GLU A 731 -18.14 -24.85 59.56
CA GLU A 731 -17.18 -23.75 59.47
C GLU A 731 -15.77 -24.24 59.87
N ILE A 732 -15.66 -25.04 60.93
CA ILE A 732 -14.40 -25.69 61.35
C ILE A 732 -13.88 -26.63 60.25
N ASP A 733 -14.73 -27.49 59.66
CA ASP A 733 -14.32 -28.38 58.56
C ASP A 733 -13.85 -27.61 57.32
N HIS A 734 -14.44 -26.43 57.05
CA HIS A 734 -14.00 -25.57 55.95
C HIS A 734 -12.65 -24.92 56.25
N ILE A 735 -12.44 -24.47 57.49
CA ILE A 735 -11.17 -23.92 57.96
C ILE A 735 -10.08 -24.99 57.91
N ASP A 736 -10.34 -26.23 58.33
CA ASP A 736 -9.37 -27.33 58.29
C ASP A 736 -8.94 -27.66 56.85
N ARG A 737 -9.87 -27.74 55.90
CA ARG A 737 -9.52 -27.95 54.48
C ARG A 737 -8.69 -26.79 53.91
N THR A 738 -9.03 -25.56 54.28
CA THR A 738 -8.28 -24.37 53.85
C THR A 738 -6.88 -24.38 54.46
N LEU A 739 -6.76 -24.76 55.73
CA LEU A 739 -5.49 -24.87 56.44
C LEU A 739 -4.60 -25.98 55.86
N ASP A 740 -5.17 -27.11 55.44
CA ASP A 740 -4.40 -28.18 54.81
C ASP A 740 -3.93 -27.80 53.39
N SER A 741 -4.75 -27.07 52.64
CA SER A 741 -4.33 -26.44 51.37
C SER A 741 -3.17 -25.44 51.60
N ASP A 742 -3.29 -24.58 52.61
CA ASP A 742 -2.25 -23.59 52.95
C ASP A 742 -0.95 -24.26 53.41
N LYS A 743 -1.03 -25.35 54.19
CA LYS A 743 0.15 -26.16 54.58
C LYS A 743 0.84 -26.77 53.37
N LEU A 744 0.07 -27.33 52.44
CA LEU A 744 0.62 -27.92 51.22
C LEU A 744 1.31 -26.87 50.35
N GLN A 745 0.70 -25.68 50.20
CA GLN A 745 1.29 -24.56 49.48
C GLN A 745 2.58 -24.06 50.16
N ARG A 746 2.60 -23.95 51.50
CA ARG A 746 3.82 -23.58 52.25
C ARG A 746 4.93 -24.61 52.11
N SER A 747 4.61 -25.90 52.21
CA SER A 747 5.60 -26.97 52.00
C SER A 747 6.21 -26.92 50.60
N THR A 748 5.39 -26.60 49.59
CA THR A 748 5.83 -26.46 48.21
C THR A 748 6.73 -25.22 48.04
N LEU A 749 6.37 -24.10 48.67
CA LEU A 749 7.17 -22.88 48.67
C LEU A 749 8.52 -23.04 49.41
N ASP A 750 8.53 -23.73 50.55
CA ASP A 750 9.76 -24.04 51.28
C ASP A 750 10.67 -24.96 50.46
N GLY A 751 10.09 -25.93 49.73
CA GLY A 751 10.79 -26.75 48.76
C GLY A 751 11.45 -25.92 47.66
N LEU A 752 10.72 -24.96 47.09
CA LEU A 752 11.24 -24.03 46.08
C LEU A 752 12.38 -23.17 46.64
N ILE A 753 12.19 -22.55 47.82
CA ILE A 753 13.20 -21.71 48.47
C ILE A 753 14.49 -22.49 48.75
N SER A 754 14.39 -23.74 49.17
CA SER A 754 15.56 -24.58 49.43
C SER A 754 16.41 -24.81 48.18
N LYS A 755 15.76 -24.97 47.02
CA LYS A 755 16.44 -25.13 45.72
C LYS A 755 16.98 -23.81 45.17
N LEU A 756 16.22 -22.73 45.28
CA LEU A 756 16.66 -21.39 44.85
C LEU A 756 17.88 -20.89 45.65
N ARG A 757 18.05 -21.31 46.92
CA ARG A 757 19.26 -21.00 47.70
C ARG A 757 20.53 -21.70 47.19
N GLY A 758 20.40 -22.73 46.35
CA GLY A 758 21.52 -23.50 45.80
C GLY A 758 22.04 -23.01 44.45
N VAL A 759 21.31 -22.15 43.74
CA VAL A 759 21.65 -21.71 42.38
C VAL A 759 22.07 -20.24 42.37
N SER A 760 23.28 -19.97 41.86
CA SER A 760 23.78 -18.62 41.67
C SER A 760 23.08 -17.96 40.48
N THR A 761 22.75 -16.67 40.58
CA THR A 761 22.15 -15.88 39.47
C THR A 761 23.10 -15.68 38.27
N ASN A 762 24.33 -16.21 38.36
CA ASN A 762 25.36 -16.24 37.32
C ASN A 762 25.82 -17.69 37.01
N GLY A 763 24.96 -18.69 37.22
CA GLY A 763 25.25 -20.10 36.89
C GLY A 763 25.49 -20.31 35.40
N ASP A 764 25.98 -21.48 35.01
CA ASP A 764 26.17 -21.80 33.59
C ASP A 764 24.81 -21.94 32.87
N ILE A 765 24.76 -21.79 31.54
CA ILE A 765 23.53 -21.92 30.74
C ILE A 765 22.86 -23.29 30.96
N SER A 766 23.69 -24.33 31.15
CA SER A 766 23.21 -25.69 31.45
C SER A 766 22.55 -25.81 32.82
N GLU A 767 23.07 -25.14 33.85
CA GLU A 767 22.49 -25.16 35.21
C GLU A 767 21.17 -24.39 35.24
N THR A 768 21.13 -23.25 34.53
CA THR A 768 19.92 -22.45 34.37
C THR A 768 18.83 -23.25 33.65
N THR A 769 19.17 -23.93 32.55
CA THR A 769 18.21 -24.77 31.80
C THR A 769 17.62 -25.88 32.66
N ALA A 770 18.45 -26.58 33.45
CA ALA A 770 17.97 -27.65 34.34
C ALA A 770 17.01 -27.12 35.42
N LEU A 771 17.27 -25.93 35.97
CA LEU A 771 16.37 -25.29 36.91
C LEU A 771 15.05 -24.87 36.24
N LEU A 772 15.10 -24.27 35.05
CA LEU A 772 13.89 -23.90 34.30
C LEU A 772 13.01 -25.12 33.99
N GLU A 773 13.60 -26.23 33.54
CA GLU A 773 12.86 -27.49 33.31
C GLU A 773 12.19 -28.01 34.58
N GLU A 774 12.81 -27.84 35.74
CA GLU A 774 12.25 -28.29 37.01
C GLU A 774 11.11 -27.39 37.50
N LEU A 775 11.20 -26.07 37.28
CA LEU A 775 10.11 -25.13 37.58
C LEU A 775 8.84 -25.41 36.77
N THR A 776 8.97 -26.02 35.58
CA THR A 776 7.83 -26.41 34.73
C THR A 776 7.10 -27.69 35.16
N LYS A 777 7.58 -28.40 36.20
CA LYS A 777 7.00 -29.66 36.68
C LYS A 777 6.24 -29.48 38.00
N GLU A 778 5.24 -30.33 38.24
CA GLU A 778 4.56 -30.41 39.54
C GLU A 778 5.54 -30.85 40.64
N PRO A 779 5.51 -30.24 41.85
CA PRO A 779 4.47 -29.35 42.38
C PRO A 779 4.72 -27.84 42.15
N PHE A 780 5.73 -27.43 41.39
CA PHE A 780 6.10 -26.00 41.26
C PHE A 780 5.29 -25.26 40.20
N SER A 781 4.89 -25.94 39.13
CA SER A 781 4.06 -25.39 38.04
C SER A 781 2.74 -24.80 38.52
N SER A 782 2.18 -25.30 39.63
CA SER A 782 0.91 -24.85 40.21
C SER A 782 1.04 -23.65 41.16
N LEU A 783 2.25 -23.16 41.43
CA LEU A 783 2.46 -21.99 42.29
C LEU A 783 2.09 -20.67 41.58
N PRO A 784 1.40 -19.75 42.27
CA PRO A 784 1.20 -18.39 41.77
C PRO A 784 2.57 -17.68 41.62
N ASP A 785 2.72 -16.87 40.57
CA ASP A 785 3.94 -16.12 40.22
C ASP A 785 5.15 -16.93 39.71
N ILE A 786 5.01 -18.24 39.46
CA ILE A 786 6.11 -19.08 38.93
C ILE A 786 6.66 -18.57 37.59
N SER A 787 5.80 -18.00 36.73
CA SER A 787 6.17 -17.38 35.45
C SER A 787 7.08 -16.16 35.62
N ARG A 788 6.89 -15.36 36.67
CA ARG A 788 7.76 -14.21 36.99
C ARG A 788 9.11 -14.67 37.51
N ILE A 789 9.12 -15.72 38.34
CA ILE A 789 10.35 -16.32 38.87
C ILE A 789 11.17 -16.91 37.71
N PHE A 790 10.53 -17.63 36.78
CA PHE A 790 11.17 -18.17 35.58
C PHE A 790 11.91 -17.08 34.80
N VAL A 791 11.24 -15.96 34.50
CA VAL A 791 11.83 -14.84 33.76
C VAL A 791 12.98 -14.18 34.52
N ALA A 792 12.85 -14.02 35.84
CA ALA A 792 13.90 -13.40 36.66
C ALA A 792 15.24 -14.18 36.61
N PHE A 793 15.19 -15.51 36.57
CA PHE A 793 16.38 -16.35 36.52
C PHE A 793 17.03 -16.39 35.14
N CYS A 794 16.23 -16.48 34.07
CA CYS A 794 16.78 -16.55 32.72
C CYS A 794 17.20 -15.18 32.17
N LYS A 795 16.66 -14.07 32.68
CA LYS A 795 16.88 -12.69 32.15
C LYS A 795 18.34 -12.37 31.82
N ASN A 796 19.28 -12.63 32.72
CA ASN A 796 20.70 -12.30 32.50
C ASN A 796 21.29 -13.11 31.33
N HIS A 797 20.97 -14.40 31.26
CA HIS A 797 21.44 -15.27 30.18
C HIS A 797 20.74 -14.98 28.86
N VAL A 798 19.43 -14.70 28.88
CA VAL A 798 18.66 -14.27 27.70
C VAL A 798 19.28 -13.01 27.10
N THR A 799 19.68 -12.02 27.91
CA THR A 799 20.33 -10.81 27.37
C THR A 799 21.66 -11.09 26.64
N GLY A 800 22.46 -12.04 27.16
CA GLY A 800 23.70 -12.47 26.53
C GLY A 800 23.46 -13.26 25.23
N LEU A 801 22.51 -14.20 25.26
CA LEU A 801 22.13 -15.02 24.09
C LEU A 801 21.48 -14.17 22.98
N PHE A 802 20.69 -13.16 23.36
CA PHE A 802 20.06 -12.24 22.41
C PHE A 802 21.10 -11.35 21.70
N SER A 803 22.29 -11.18 22.28
CA SER A 803 23.37 -10.35 21.72
C SER A 803 24.33 -11.11 20.81
N SER A 804 24.43 -12.45 20.91
CA SER A 804 25.35 -13.25 20.08
C SER A 804 24.77 -13.66 18.73
N ILE A 805 23.44 -13.76 18.62
CA ILE A 805 22.66 -14.12 17.41
C ILE A 805 23.33 -15.23 16.57
N ASP A 806 23.74 -16.32 17.23
CA ASP A 806 24.25 -17.53 16.62
C ASP A 806 23.23 -18.68 16.70
N GLU A 807 23.41 -19.72 15.88
CA GLU A 807 22.48 -20.87 15.77
C GLU A 807 22.26 -21.56 17.13
N ASN A 808 23.29 -21.59 17.98
CA ASN A 808 23.22 -22.13 19.33
C ASN A 808 22.42 -21.23 20.29
N ALA A 809 22.49 -19.91 20.16
CA ALA A 809 21.69 -19.01 20.99
C ALA A 809 20.21 -19.05 20.60
N LEU A 810 19.89 -19.10 19.31
CA LEU A 810 18.50 -19.19 18.84
C LEU A 810 17.84 -20.51 19.25
N THR A 811 18.55 -21.63 19.17
CA THR A 811 18.05 -22.93 19.64
C THR A 811 17.81 -22.93 21.15
N GLN A 812 18.72 -22.37 21.93
CA GLN A 812 18.58 -22.26 23.38
C GLN A 812 17.41 -21.34 23.80
N LEU A 813 17.27 -20.18 23.16
CA LEU A 813 16.14 -19.26 23.39
C LEU A 813 14.80 -19.90 23.02
N SER A 814 14.76 -20.65 21.92
CA SER A 814 13.56 -21.38 21.49
C SER A 814 13.18 -22.48 22.49
N GLN A 815 14.16 -23.22 23.01
CA GLN A 815 13.93 -24.22 24.05
C GLN A 815 13.31 -23.59 25.31
N TRP A 816 13.85 -22.45 25.76
CA TRP A 816 13.32 -21.77 26.95
C TRP A 816 11.93 -21.15 26.72
N ALA A 817 11.64 -20.66 25.52
CA ALA A 817 10.31 -20.20 25.14
C ALA A 817 9.28 -21.35 25.20
N VAL A 818 9.65 -22.55 24.73
CA VAL A 818 8.79 -23.76 24.83
C VAL A 818 8.55 -24.15 26.29
N LEU A 819 9.58 -24.09 27.14
CA LEU A 819 9.43 -24.36 28.58
C LEU A 819 8.49 -23.36 29.25
N TYR A 820 8.61 -22.07 28.92
CA TYR A 820 7.72 -21.04 29.45
C TYR A 820 6.26 -21.23 29.01
N ARG A 821 6.04 -21.66 27.76
CA ARG A 821 4.70 -21.95 27.23
C ARG A 821 3.95 -23.02 28.02
N ASN A 822 4.66 -23.95 28.66
CA ASN A 822 4.06 -24.98 29.51
C ASN A 822 3.58 -24.44 30.87
N LEU A 823 4.07 -23.27 31.31
CA LEU A 823 3.65 -22.60 32.54
C LEU A 823 2.44 -21.67 32.33
N ASP A 824 2.30 -21.10 31.13
CA ASP A 824 1.28 -20.10 30.82
C ASP A 824 0.08 -20.76 30.11
N ILE A 825 -0.75 -21.46 30.90
CA ILE A 825 -1.95 -22.19 30.42
C ILE A 825 -3.10 -21.23 30.06
N ALA A 826 -3.01 -19.95 30.47
CA ALA A 826 -4.01 -18.92 30.23
C ALA A 826 -3.78 -18.20 28.88
N GLN A 827 -3.98 -18.92 27.76
CA GLN A 827 -3.85 -18.37 26.40
C GLN A 827 -4.85 -17.24 26.03
N GLU A 828 -5.72 -16.82 26.96
CA GLU A 828 -6.77 -15.80 26.76
C GLU A 828 -6.46 -14.45 27.46
N SER A 829 -5.21 -14.22 27.84
CA SER A 829 -4.77 -12.91 28.37
C SER A 829 -4.71 -11.85 27.25
N VAL A 830 -5.40 -10.72 27.43
CA VAL A 830 -5.27 -9.52 26.57
C VAL A 830 -3.91 -8.82 26.74
N ALA A 831 -3.16 -9.14 27.80
CA ALA A 831 -1.88 -8.54 28.12
C ALA A 831 -0.70 -9.45 27.76
N LEU A 832 0.44 -8.84 27.39
CA LEU A 832 1.71 -9.52 27.14
C LEU A 832 2.14 -10.34 28.36
N ASN A 833 2.56 -11.59 28.13
CA ASN A 833 3.16 -12.41 29.17
C ASN A 833 4.55 -11.87 29.56
N SER A 834 5.11 -12.35 30.68
CA SER A 834 6.37 -11.81 31.20
C SER A 834 7.59 -12.18 30.35
N TRP A 835 7.51 -13.25 29.55
CA TRP A 835 8.55 -13.64 28.61
C TRP A 835 8.60 -12.73 27.39
N ASP A 836 7.47 -12.58 26.69
CA ASP A 836 7.32 -11.70 25.53
C ASP A 836 7.61 -10.23 25.90
N SER A 837 7.26 -9.81 27.12
CA SER A 837 7.63 -8.49 27.64
C SER A 837 9.16 -8.30 27.78
N LEU A 838 9.88 -9.35 28.20
CA LEU A 838 11.35 -9.32 28.29
C LEU A 838 11.97 -9.26 26.88
N ILE A 839 11.49 -10.10 25.95
CA ILE A 839 11.99 -10.12 24.57
C ILE A 839 11.73 -8.77 23.89
N LEU A 840 10.54 -8.20 24.05
CA LEU A 840 10.20 -6.87 23.53
C LEU A 840 11.10 -5.78 24.12
N GLN A 841 11.43 -5.85 25.42
CA GLN A 841 12.36 -4.91 26.04
C GLN A 841 13.78 -5.02 25.45
N LEU A 842 14.24 -6.22 25.12
CA LEU A 842 15.54 -6.43 24.48
C LEU A 842 15.56 -5.94 23.04
N LEU A 843 14.47 -6.19 22.29
CA LEU A 843 14.26 -5.62 20.97
C LEU A 843 14.33 -4.09 21.03
N LYS A 844 13.61 -3.47 21.97
CA LYS A 844 13.59 -2.01 22.15
C LYS A 844 14.98 -1.42 22.43
N ASN A 845 15.77 -2.08 23.29
CA ASN A 845 17.12 -1.62 23.64
C ASN A 845 18.13 -1.76 22.49
N ASN A 846 17.92 -2.69 21.56
CA ASN A 846 18.79 -2.90 20.41
C ASN A 846 18.40 -2.06 19.18
N VAL A 847 17.23 -1.39 19.20
CA VAL A 847 16.67 -0.63 18.05
C VAL A 847 17.08 0.86 18.05
N ASP A 848 18.02 1.29 18.89
CA ASP A 848 18.50 2.69 18.91
C ASP A 848 19.25 3.14 17.63
N GLY A 849 19.49 2.22 16.68
CA GLY A 849 20.12 2.49 15.39
C GLY A 849 19.27 2.03 14.20
N ILE A 850 18.16 2.69 13.88
CA ILE A 850 17.45 2.46 12.61
C ILE A 850 18.31 3.03 11.47
N HIS A 851 19.24 2.22 10.99
CA HIS A 851 19.83 2.40 9.69
C HIS A 851 19.70 1.16 8.79
N GLU A 852 19.37 -0.04 9.30
CA GLU A 852 19.46 -1.26 8.47
C GLU A 852 18.38 -2.36 8.62
N SER A 853 17.41 -2.35 9.55
CA SER A 853 16.58 -3.57 9.71
C SER A 853 15.15 -3.42 10.24
N GLY A 854 14.21 -3.02 9.37
CA GLY A 854 12.82 -3.50 9.50
C GLY A 854 12.75 -5.04 9.45
N HIS A 855 13.73 -5.65 8.77
CA HIS A 855 13.90 -7.10 8.66
C HIS A 855 14.24 -7.83 9.97
N ASP A 856 14.87 -7.17 10.95
CA ASP A 856 15.25 -7.82 12.22
C ASP A 856 14.04 -7.99 13.14
N LEU A 857 13.18 -6.96 13.25
CA LEU A 857 11.97 -7.07 14.07
C LEU A 857 11.00 -8.10 13.49
N ARG A 858 10.84 -8.13 12.17
CA ARG A 858 10.02 -9.15 11.50
C ARG A 858 10.60 -10.56 11.69
N PHE A 859 11.93 -10.71 11.57
CA PHE A 859 12.62 -11.97 11.86
C PHE A 859 12.32 -12.48 13.28
N TRP A 860 12.33 -11.61 14.29
CA TRP A 860 12.00 -11.99 15.67
C TRP A 860 10.51 -12.28 15.88
N LEU A 861 9.61 -11.55 15.22
CA LEU A 861 8.16 -11.83 15.27
C LEU A 861 7.79 -13.16 14.60
N ASP A 862 8.53 -13.56 13.57
CA ASP A 862 8.36 -14.85 12.89
C ASP A 862 9.14 -15.99 13.59
N SER A 863 9.94 -15.68 14.62
CA SER A 863 10.75 -16.65 15.36
C SER A 863 9.95 -17.36 16.45
N PRO A 864 10.18 -18.66 16.69
CA PRO A 864 9.54 -19.42 17.78
C PRO A 864 9.90 -18.94 19.19
N VAL A 865 10.86 -18.01 19.31
CA VAL A 865 11.23 -17.37 20.59
C VAL A 865 10.11 -16.46 21.11
N VAL A 866 9.34 -15.85 20.23
CA VAL A 866 8.17 -15.03 20.58
C VAL A 866 6.94 -15.93 20.71
N ILE A 867 6.29 -15.91 21.87
CA ILE A 867 5.20 -16.83 22.18
C ILE A 867 3.87 -16.33 21.59
N ASN A 868 3.55 -15.05 21.77
CA ASN A 868 2.34 -14.43 21.22
C ASN A 868 2.68 -13.39 20.14
N SER A 869 3.12 -13.86 18.98
CA SER A 869 3.55 -13.02 17.85
C SER A 869 2.54 -11.92 17.46
N PRO A 870 1.23 -12.17 17.31
CA PRO A 870 0.27 -11.10 16.96
C PRO A 870 0.18 -9.97 17.99
N LEU A 871 0.21 -10.30 19.30
CA LEU A 871 0.12 -9.30 20.36
C LEU A 871 1.44 -8.52 20.49
N VAL A 872 2.58 -9.20 20.33
CA VAL A 872 3.90 -8.55 20.29
C VAL A 872 4.03 -7.63 19.08
N GLU A 873 3.54 -8.04 17.90
CA GLU A 873 3.50 -7.21 16.69
C GLU A 873 2.68 -5.94 16.95
N GLN A 874 1.49 -6.05 17.54
CA GLN A 874 0.63 -4.90 17.83
C GLN A 874 1.29 -3.90 18.79
N VAL A 875 1.97 -4.37 19.84
CA VAL A 875 2.67 -3.49 20.81
C VAL A 875 3.97 -2.94 20.23
N SER A 876 4.70 -3.72 19.44
CA SER A 876 5.92 -3.27 18.76
C SER A 876 5.63 -2.20 17.72
N LEU A 877 4.48 -2.29 17.04
CA LEU A 877 4.00 -1.27 16.12
C LEU A 877 3.86 0.09 16.83
N GLU A 878 3.31 0.12 18.04
CA GLU A 878 3.10 1.37 18.80
C GLU A 878 4.38 1.89 19.46
N GLU A 879 5.16 1.02 20.10
CA GLU A 879 6.30 1.44 20.91
C GLU A 879 7.60 1.62 20.13
N ILE A 880 7.76 0.92 19.01
CA ILE A 880 9.03 0.83 18.27
C ILE A 880 8.86 1.34 16.84
N VAL A 881 7.98 0.73 16.05
CA VAL A 881 7.89 1.01 14.60
C VAL A 881 7.34 2.40 14.34
N MET A 882 6.24 2.80 15.00
CA MET A 882 5.60 4.10 14.78
C MET A 882 6.53 5.29 15.09
N PRO A 883 7.23 5.36 16.25
CA PRO A 883 8.23 6.40 16.50
C PRO A 883 9.37 6.39 15.48
N SER A 884 9.79 5.22 15.01
CA SER A 884 10.88 5.05 14.04
C SER A 884 10.50 5.59 12.67
N VAL A 885 9.33 5.20 12.15
CA VAL A 885 8.77 5.71 10.90
C VAL A 885 8.57 7.21 10.98
N MET A 886 8.07 7.71 12.10
CA MET A 886 7.97 9.15 12.33
C MET A 886 9.34 9.82 12.28
N LYS A 887 10.38 9.28 12.93
CA LYS A 887 11.74 9.83 12.87
C LYS A 887 12.29 9.84 11.45
N ILE A 888 12.05 8.78 10.66
CA ILE A 888 12.41 8.73 9.23
C ILE A 888 11.67 9.84 8.48
N ILE A 889 10.35 9.94 8.64
CA ILE A 889 9.55 10.99 8.01
C ILE A 889 10.07 12.36 8.40
N HIS A 890 10.43 12.64 9.65
CA HIS A 890 10.95 13.94 10.06
C HIS A 890 12.35 14.23 9.52
N ALA A 891 13.23 13.24 9.44
CA ALA A 891 14.61 13.37 8.94
C ALA A 891 14.74 13.35 7.41
N TRP A 892 13.73 12.82 6.71
CA TRP A 892 13.75 12.62 5.26
C TRP A 892 14.01 13.91 4.46
N ASP A 893 15.01 13.93 3.59
CA ASP A 893 15.22 15.05 2.67
C ASP A 893 14.31 14.91 1.44
N LEU A 894 13.35 15.82 1.29
CA LEU A 894 12.41 15.81 0.17
C LEU A 894 13.10 16.06 -1.19
N THR A 895 14.30 16.64 -1.21
CA THR A 895 15.01 16.97 -2.45
C THR A 895 15.72 15.77 -3.08
N THR A 896 15.90 14.68 -2.33
CA THR A 896 16.62 13.48 -2.79
C THR A 896 15.71 12.35 -3.30
N GLY A 897 14.38 12.51 -3.24
CA GLY A 897 13.39 11.54 -3.72
C GLY A 897 12.56 10.89 -2.60
N PHE A 898 11.70 9.89 -2.92
CA PHE A 898 10.90 9.17 -1.91
C PHE A 898 11.81 8.31 -1.04
N ASP A 899 11.66 8.41 0.29
CA ASP A 899 12.33 7.49 1.19
C ASP A 899 11.58 6.15 1.20
N ILE A 900 12.11 5.16 0.46
CA ILE A 900 11.48 3.85 0.26
C ILE A 900 11.17 3.12 1.57
N ARG A 901 11.93 3.43 2.63
CA ARG A 901 11.75 2.84 3.97
C ARG A 901 10.36 3.11 4.54
N ILE A 902 9.72 4.22 4.16
CA ILE A 902 8.34 4.54 4.59
C ILE A 902 7.35 3.55 3.96
N ILE A 903 7.54 3.17 2.68
CA ILE A 903 6.69 2.19 1.98
C ILE A 903 6.96 0.77 2.48
N GLU A 904 8.24 0.42 2.68
CA GLU A 904 8.64 -0.86 3.27
C GLU A 904 7.97 -1.06 4.63
N CYS A 905 8.05 -0.07 5.54
CA CYS A 905 7.38 -0.15 6.84
C CYS A 905 5.86 -0.27 6.74
N LEU A 906 5.22 0.39 5.77
CA LEU A 906 3.76 0.28 5.56
C LEU A 906 3.34 -1.07 4.96
N SER A 907 4.26 -1.77 4.30
CA SER A 907 4.02 -3.06 3.64
C SER A 907 4.35 -4.25 4.53
N ASP A 908 5.37 -4.11 5.38
CA ASP A 908 5.94 -5.21 6.18
C ASP A 908 5.14 -5.54 7.45
N PHE A 909 4.23 -4.64 7.88
CA PHE A 909 3.45 -4.81 9.11
C PHE A 909 1.94 -4.63 8.87
N ASP A 910 1.13 -5.28 9.70
CA ASP A 910 -0.34 -5.15 9.63
C ASP A 910 -0.84 -3.91 10.40
N TRP A 911 -0.86 -2.77 9.71
CA TRP A 911 -1.36 -1.51 10.26
C TRP A 911 -2.88 -1.40 10.18
N ASP A 912 -3.52 -0.97 11.26
CA ASP A 912 -4.90 -0.49 11.19
C ASP A 912 -5.03 0.83 10.41
N ASP A 913 -6.23 1.11 9.92
CA ASP A 913 -6.51 2.29 9.11
C ASP A 913 -6.25 3.61 9.85
N SER A 914 -6.38 3.63 11.19
CA SER A 914 -6.13 4.83 11.98
C SER A 914 -4.65 5.16 12.01
N ARG A 915 -3.78 4.16 12.23
CA ARG A 915 -2.32 4.34 12.28
C ARG A 915 -1.75 4.65 10.90
N ARG A 916 -2.22 3.98 9.84
CA ARG A 916 -1.85 4.31 8.46
C ARG A 916 -2.15 5.77 8.14
N ARG A 917 -3.32 6.26 8.57
CA ARG A 917 -3.72 7.66 8.39
C ARG A 917 -2.75 8.63 9.07
N VAL A 918 -2.31 8.36 10.29
CA VAL A 918 -1.38 9.24 11.01
C VAL A 918 -0.02 9.33 10.28
N ILE A 919 0.49 8.22 9.73
CA ILE A 919 1.73 8.22 8.93
C ILE A 919 1.55 9.06 7.65
N VAL A 920 0.45 8.83 6.94
CA VAL A 920 0.13 9.54 5.70
C VAL A 920 -0.11 11.03 5.93
N GLU A 921 -0.74 11.41 7.04
CA GLU A 921 -0.88 12.80 7.47
C GLU A 921 0.48 13.46 7.73
N ALA A 922 1.39 12.77 8.43
CA ALA A 922 2.74 13.28 8.66
C ALA A 922 3.54 13.48 7.36
N VAL A 923 3.40 12.56 6.39
CA VAL A 923 3.98 12.70 5.05
C VAL A 923 3.39 13.93 4.34
N ALA A 924 2.06 14.07 4.33
CA ALA A 924 1.39 15.21 3.71
C ALA A 924 1.80 16.56 4.35
N ASP A 925 1.88 16.61 5.68
CA ASP A 925 2.30 17.78 6.45
C ASP A 925 3.73 18.18 6.12
N LYS A 926 4.62 17.20 5.94
CA LYS A 926 6.00 17.45 5.55
C LYS A 926 6.11 18.09 4.16
N TYR A 927 5.38 17.58 3.16
CA TYR A 927 5.31 18.23 1.85
C TYR A 927 4.72 19.64 1.95
N GLN A 928 3.61 19.78 2.67
CA GLN A 928 2.94 21.07 2.83
C GLN A 928 3.87 22.11 3.47
N GLY A 929 4.58 21.73 4.54
CA GLY A 929 5.52 22.60 5.25
C GLY A 929 6.69 23.02 4.38
N TYR A 930 7.33 22.08 3.70
CA TYR A 930 8.48 22.37 2.83
C TYR A 930 8.08 23.26 1.64
N LEU A 931 7.00 22.91 0.94
CA LEU A 931 6.52 23.68 -0.22
C LEU A 931 6.02 25.06 0.20
N SER A 932 5.37 25.20 1.37
CA SER A 932 5.00 26.51 1.92
C SER A 932 6.22 27.39 2.21
N GLY A 933 7.33 26.79 2.67
CA GLY A 933 8.61 27.47 2.89
C GLY A 933 9.36 27.88 1.62
N CYS A 934 9.13 27.18 0.50
CA CYS A 934 9.77 27.50 -0.78
C CYS A 934 9.30 28.85 -1.36
N TRP A 935 8.01 29.20 -1.21
CA TRP A 935 7.46 30.40 -1.85
C TRP A 935 8.14 31.71 -1.40
N PRO A 936 8.36 31.98 -0.10
CA PRO A 936 9.13 33.15 0.33
C PRO A 936 10.59 33.15 -0.15
N GLU A 937 11.24 31.99 -0.21
CA GLU A 937 12.62 31.89 -0.71
C GLU A 937 12.73 32.23 -2.19
N LEU A 938 11.75 31.79 -3.00
CA LEU A 938 11.67 32.14 -4.42
C LEU A 938 11.51 33.65 -4.61
N LEU A 939 10.70 34.32 -3.77
CA LEU A 939 10.58 35.78 -3.77
C LEU A 939 11.91 36.46 -3.40
N ALA A 940 12.64 35.91 -2.43
CA ALA A 940 13.93 36.45 -2.00
C ALA A 940 15.07 36.24 -3.04
N ALA A 941 14.97 35.22 -3.89
CA ALA A 941 16.02 34.82 -4.83
C ALA A 941 16.23 35.76 -6.03
N ARG A 942 15.34 36.76 -6.25
CA ARG A 942 15.44 37.78 -7.32
C ARG A 942 15.84 37.19 -8.68
N GLY A 943 16.99 37.59 -9.24
CA GLY A 943 17.49 37.16 -10.56
C GLY A 943 17.78 35.66 -10.69
N LYS A 944 17.86 34.91 -9.58
CA LYS A 944 18.06 33.46 -9.55
C LYS A 944 16.80 32.68 -9.16
N MET A 945 15.63 33.30 -9.20
CA MET A 945 14.34 32.68 -8.87
C MET A 945 14.13 31.35 -9.60
N TRP A 946 14.44 31.30 -10.90
CA TRP A 946 14.24 30.09 -11.70
C TRP A 946 15.18 28.94 -11.29
N GLU A 947 16.46 29.24 -11.02
CA GLU A 947 17.42 28.25 -10.51
C GLU A 947 16.97 27.71 -9.14
N SER A 948 16.48 28.59 -8.26
CA SER A 948 15.94 28.19 -6.96
C SER A 948 14.69 27.31 -7.09
N TYR A 949 13.81 27.61 -8.06
CA TYR A 949 12.66 26.75 -8.37
C TYR A 949 13.11 25.38 -8.85
N GLN A 950 14.02 25.33 -9.83
CA GLN A 950 14.52 24.09 -10.42
C GLN A 950 15.25 23.20 -9.42
N HIS A 951 16.02 23.76 -8.48
CA HIS A 951 16.81 22.98 -7.53
C HIS A 951 16.06 22.61 -6.25
N LYS A 952 15.13 23.44 -5.77
CA LYS A 952 14.47 23.22 -4.47
C LYS A 952 13.02 22.77 -4.59
N MET A 953 12.26 23.34 -5.52
CA MET A 953 10.81 23.14 -5.55
C MET A 953 10.37 22.12 -6.59
N ALA A 954 10.91 22.20 -7.81
CA ALA A 954 10.55 21.31 -8.91
C ALA A 954 10.77 19.81 -8.59
N PRO A 955 11.89 19.38 -7.98
CA PRO A 955 12.09 17.96 -7.65
C PRO A 955 11.07 17.45 -6.63
N VAL A 956 10.71 18.31 -5.66
CA VAL A 956 9.73 17.97 -4.61
C VAL A 956 8.30 17.90 -5.17
N LEU A 957 7.96 18.78 -6.12
CA LEU A 957 6.67 18.75 -6.80
C LEU A 957 6.54 17.50 -7.69
N ASP A 958 7.56 17.21 -8.50
CA ASP A 958 7.60 16.00 -9.33
C ASP A 958 7.37 14.76 -8.47
N HIS A 959 8.11 14.69 -7.37
CA HIS A 959 8.02 13.62 -6.40
C HIS A 959 6.64 13.52 -5.70
N LEU A 960 6.04 14.66 -5.35
CA LEU A 960 4.70 14.71 -4.77
C LEU A 960 3.64 14.19 -5.75
N PHE A 961 3.67 14.64 -7.00
CA PHE A 961 2.66 14.25 -7.99
C PHE A 961 2.88 12.83 -8.53
N SER A 962 4.12 12.33 -8.57
CA SER A 962 4.41 10.97 -9.03
C SER A 962 4.08 9.90 -7.98
N THR A 963 4.53 10.09 -6.73
CA THR A 963 4.56 9.01 -5.72
C THR A 963 3.83 9.42 -4.45
N GLY A 964 4.09 10.63 -3.93
CA GLY A 964 3.51 11.09 -2.67
C GLY A 964 1.98 11.16 -2.69
N SER A 965 1.40 11.67 -3.77
CA SER A 965 -0.05 11.81 -3.91
C SER A 965 -0.77 10.47 -4.03
N LEU A 966 -0.16 9.47 -4.68
CA LEU A 966 -0.70 8.11 -4.77
C LEU A 966 -0.75 7.44 -3.39
N LEU A 967 0.36 7.53 -2.64
CA LEU A 967 0.44 6.98 -1.28
C LEU A 967 -0.57 7.66 -0.35
N ILE A 968 -0.68 8.99 -0.40
CA ILE A 968 -1.63 9.73 0.43
C ILE A 968 -3.07 9.40 0.01
N ALA A 969 -3.35 9.29 -1.29
CA ALA A 969 -4.69 8.99 -1.79
C ALA A 969 -5.18 7.60 -1.36
N GLN A 970 -4.28 6.63 -1.27
CA GLN A 970 -4.61 5.26 -0.88
C GLN A 970 -5.30 5.18 0.49
N TYR A 971 -4.95 6.07 1.43
CA TYR A 971 -5.44 6.02 2.81
C TYR A 971 -6.17 7.29 3.27
N HIS A 972 -5.97 8.43 2.58
CA HIS A 972 -6.62 9.70 2.88
C HIS A 972 -6.77 10.62 1.65
N GLU A 973 -7.57 10.19 0.67
CA GLU A 973 -7.87 10.89 -0.59
C GLU A 973 -8.17 12.40 -0.43
N LYS A 974 -8.98 12.78 0.57
CA LYS A 974 -9.33 14.19 0.81
C LYS A 974 -8.13 15.09 1.14
N ARG A 975 -7.04 14.52 1.69
CA ARG A 975 -5.83 15.30 2.06
C ARG A 975 -5.05 15.69 0.82
N VAL A 976 -5.03 14.83 -0.21
CA VAL A 976 -4.41 15.15 -1.50
C VAL A 976 -5.08 16.36 -2.14
N GLU A 977 -6.41 16.37 -2.14
CA GLU A 977 -7.18 17.50 -2.67
C GLU A 977 -6.97 18.79 -1.85
N GLU A 978 -6.85 18.68 -0.53
CA GLU A 978 -6.49 19.83 0.31
C GLU A 978 -5.08 20.36 0.02
N LEU A 979 -4.09 19.47 -0.17
CA LEU A 979 -2.72 19.83 -0.49
C LEU A 979 -2.63 20.50 -1.87
N LYS A 980 -3.29 19.95 -2.88
CA LYS A 980 -3.43 20.56 -4.21
C LYS A 980 -4.06 21.95 -4.11
N ARG A 981 -5.16 22.08 -3.39
CA ARG A 981 -5.84 23.37 -3.16
C ARG A 981 -4.91 24.38 -2.49
N HIS A 982 -4.14 23.96 -1.49
CA HIS A 982 -3.16 24.83 -0.81
C HIS A 982 -2.01 25.25 -1.72
N LEU A 983 -1.51 24.36 -2.57
CA LEU A 983 -0.49 24.68 -3.58
C LEU A 983 -1.03 25.66 -4.64
N ALA A 984 -2.26 25.44 -5.12
CA ALA A 984 -2.91 26.32 -6.09
C ALA A 984 -3.14 27.71 -5.50
N LEU A 985 -3.61 27.79 -4.25
CA LEU A 985 -3.76 29.05 -3.52
C LEU A 985 -2.41 29.77 -3.33
N SER A 986 -1.36 29.02 -3.02
CA SER A 986 -0.01 29.58 -2.86
C SER A 986 0.54 30.11 -4.19
N LEU A 987 0.28 29.43 -5.31
CA LEU A 987 0.61 29.90 -6.65
C LEU A 987 -0.16 31.19 -6.99
N VAL A 988 -1.46 31.25 -6.71
CA VAL A 988 -2.29 32.46 -6.93
C VAL A 988 -1.70 33.63 -6.15
N ARG A 989 -1.45 33.45 -4.85
CA ARG A 989 -0.88 34.49 -3.98
C ARG A 989 0.51 34.92 -4.41
N PHE A 990 1.34 33.98 -4.83
CA PHE A 990 2.67 34.26 -5.38
C PHE A 990 2.57 35.14 -6.63
N CYS A 991 1.67 34.80 -7.55
CA CYS A 991 1.43 35.59 -8.76
C CYS A 991 0.79 36.95 -8.46
N GLN A 992 -0.01 37.09 -7.40
CA GLN A 992 -0.63 38.36 -7.02
C GLN A 992 0.30 39.34 -6.28
N ASN A 993 1.41 38.84 -5.71
CA ASN A 993 2.32 39.65 -4.89
C ASN A 993 3.22 40.55 -5.77
N HIS A 994 2.61 41.56 -6.41
CA HIS A 994 3.26 42.53 -7.29
C HIS A 994 3.56 43.88 -6.63
N ASN A 995 3.29 44.03 -5.33
CA ASN A 995 3.35 45.32 -4.63
C ASN A 995 4.77 45.90 -4.41
N GLY A 996 5.77 45.43 -5.15
CA GLY A 996 7.11 46.02 -5.10
C GLY A 996 8.09 45.44 -6.12
N GLY A 997 7.77 45.39 -7.41
CA GLY A 997 8.76 45.29 -8.51
C GLY A 997 9.72 44.09 -8.57
N ASP A 998 9.65 43.11 -7.65
CA ASP A 998 10.73 42.12 -7.47
C ASP A 998 10.50 40.77 -8.18
N ILE A 999 9.30 40.45 -8.69
CA ILE A 999 9.05 39.21 -9.46
C ILE A 999 9.12 39.51 -10.97
N PRO A 1000 10.05 38.91 -11.73
CA PRO A 1000 10.05 39.01 -13.18
C PRO A 1000 8.79 38.38 -13.77
N LYS A 1001 7.99 39.17 -14.50
CA LYS A 1001 6.70 38.75 -15.08
C LYS A 1001 6.82 37.53 -15.99
N ASP A 1002 7.95 37.36 -16.66
CA ASP A 1002 8.27 36.18 -17.48
C ASP A 1002 8.44 34.90 -16.67
N LYS A 1003 9.03 35.00 -15.48
CA LYS A 1003 9.18 33.87 -14.57
C LYS A 1003 7.84 33.46 -13.95
N ALA A 1004 6.94 34.41 -13.70
CA ALA A 1004 5.58 34.12 -13.25
C ALA A 1004 4.77 33.36 -14.33
N LEU A 1005 4.85 33.76 -15.61
CA LEU A 1005 4.20 33.04 -16.71
C LEU A 1005 4.72 31.60 -16.84
N LEU A 1006 6.04 31.42 -16.82
CA LEU A 1006 6.67 30.10 -16.89
C LEU A 1006 6.25 29.21 -15.71
N LEU A 1007 6.14 29.78 -14.50
CA LEU A 1007 5.72 29.04 -13.32
C LEU A 1007 4.26 28.55 -13.45
N VAL A 1008 3.34 29.42 -13.87
CA VAL A 1008 1.94 29.05 -14.10
C VAL A 1008 1.83 27.92 -15.14
N LEU A 1009 2.60 28.00 -16.23
CA LEU A 1009 2.61 26.99 -17.28
C LEU A 1009 3.24 25.66 -16.83
N GLN A 1010 4.29 25.68 -16.01
CA GLN A 1010 4.86 24.46 -15.42
C GLN A 1010 3.85 23.76 -14.51
N PHE A 1011 3.15 24.52 -13.66
CA PHE A 1011 2.12 23.96 -12.77
C PHE A 1011 0.92 23.37 -13.50
N GLN A 1012 0.59 23.89 -14.69
CA GLN A 1012 -0.43 23.32 -15.56
C GLN A 1012 0.09 22.09 -16.33
N HIS A 1013 1.14 22.24 -17.15
CA HIS A 1013 1.55 21.22 -18.11
C HIS A 1013 2.35 20.08 -17.50
N THR A 1014 3.19 20.37 -16.49
CA THR A 1014 4.06 19.36 -15.87
C THR A 1014 3.33 18.61 -14.75
N PHE A 1015 2.57 19.32 -13.92
CA PHE A 1015 1.96 18.75 -12.72
C PHE A 1015 0.43 18.60 -12.77
N GLY A 1016 -0.23 19.21 -13.76
CA GLY A 1016 -1.69 19.16 -13.87
C GLY A 1016 -2.42 19.75 -12.66
N LEU A 1017 -1.79 20.65 -11.89
CA LEU A 1017 -2.37 21.20 -10.65
C LEU A 1017 -3.57 22.11 -10.95
N ILE A 1018 -3.50 22.83 -12.07
CA ILE A 1018 -4.53 23.74 -12.56
C ILE A 1018 -4.89 23.38 -14.00
N SER A 1019 -6.16 23.56 -14.34
CA SER A 1019 -6.67 23.38 -15.70
C SER A 1019 -6.17 24.47 -16.66
N PRO A 1020 -6.24 24.24 -17.99
CA PRO A 1020 -5.91 25.26 -18.99
C PRO A 1020 -6.72 26.56 -18.82
N ALA A 1021 -8.01 26.47 -18.47
CA ALA A 1021 -8.82 27.66 -18.22
C ALA A 1021 -8.35 28.43 -16.98
N GLN A 1022 -8.00 27.72 -15.91
CA GLN A 1022 -7.49 28.34 -14.66
C GLN A 1022 -6.11 28.98 -14.87
N SER A 1023 -5.24 28.36 -15.68
CA SER A 1023 -3.93 28.93 -16.01
C SER A 1023 -4.06 30.18 -16.87
N GLU A 1024 -4.98 30.20 -17.85
CA GLU A 1024 -5.30 31.38 -18.64
C GLU A 1024 -5.81 32.54 -17.77
N VAL A 1025 -6.76 32.27 -16.87
CA VAL A 1025 -7.29 33.27 -15.90
C VAL A 1025 -6.16 33.84 -15.05
N LEU A 1026 -5.26 33.00 -14.54
CA LEU A 1026 -4.09 33.44 -13.79
C LEU A 1026 -3.17 34.31 -14.65
N MET A 1027 -2.79 33.88 -15.84
CA MET A 1027 -1.91 34.64 -16.74
C MET A 1027 -2.51 35.99 -17.13
N VAL A 1028 -3.81 36.02 -17.46
CA VAL A 1028 -4.56 37.22 -17.85
C VAL A 1028 -4.55 38.26 -16.74
N PHE A 1029 -5.03 37.90 -15.54
CA PHE A 1029 -5.24 38.89 -14.48
C PHE A 1029 -3.99 39.20 -13.67
N THR A 1030 -3.05 38.27 -13.53
CA THR A 1030 -1.82 38.51 -12.74
C THR A 1030 -0.70 39.11 -13.58
N VAL A 1031 -0.51 38.69 -14.84
CA VAL A 1031 0.67 39.11 -15.62
C VAL A 1031 0.32 40.00 -16.82
N LEU A 1032 -0.63 39.59 -17.67
CA LEU A 1032 -0.87 40.22 -18.97
C LEU A 1032 -1.60 41.56 -18.86
N ASN A 1033 -2.75 41.61 -18.17
CA ASN A 1033 -3.49 42.86 -17.94
C ASN A 1033 -2.66 43.90 -17.17
N PRO A 1034 -1.99 43.55 -16.05
CA PRO A 1034 -1.06 44.47 -15.39
C PRO A 1034 0.11 44.90 -16.29
N GLY A 1035 0.60 44.02 -17.18
CA GLY A 1035 1.59 44.35 -18.20
C GLY A 1035 1.14 45.43 -19.18
N VAL A 1036 -0.08 45.33 -19.71
CA VAL A 1036 -0.66 46.37 -20.59
C VAL A 1036 -0.88 47.68 -19.84
N ARG A 1037 -1.28 47.62 -18.57
CA ARG A 1037 -1.46 48.82 -17.73
C ARG A 1037 -0.15 49.57 -17.50
N GLU A 1038 0.93 48.86 -17.18
CA GLU A 1038 2.28 49.44 -17.04
C GLU A 1038 2.74 50.08 -18.36
N PHE A 1039 2.53 49.37 -19.48
CA PHE A 1039 2.84 49.85 -20.82
C PHE A 1039 2.08 51.13 -21.17
N LYS A 1040 0.79 51.19 -20.85
CA LYS A 1040 -0.06 52.38 -21.00
C LYS A 1040 0.45 53.55 -20.15
N SER A 1041 0.87 53.29 -18.92
CA SER A 1041 1.44 54.32 -18.03
C SER A 1041 2.73 54.91 -18.62
N MET A 1042 3.61 54.09 -19.19
CA MET A 1042 4.85 54.56 -19.82
C MET A 1042 4.59 55.46 -21.04
N LEU A 1043 3.59 55.11 -21.85
CA LEU A 1043 3.14 55.93 -22.98
C LEU A 1043 2.60 57.29 -22.52
N CYS A 1044 1.91 57.34 -21.39
CA CYS A 1044 1.40 58.60 -20.82
C CYS A 1044 2.52 59.48 -20.23
N ASP A 1045 3.61 58.87 -19.77
CA ASP A 1045 4.80 59.53 -19.22
C ASP A 1045 5.82 59.99 -20.28
N ASP A 1046 5.50 59.89 -21.57
CA ASP A 1046 6.40 60.20 -22.71
C ASP A 1046 7.70 59.36 -22.74
N LYS A 1047 7.69 58.19 -22.09
CA LYS A 1047 8.81 57.22 -22.10
C LYS A 1047 8.64 56.25 -23.25
N SER A 1048 9.72 55.94 -23.98
CA SER A 1048 9.69 54.95 -25.07
C SER A 1048 9.39 53.54 -24.55
N PRO A 1049 8.27 52.91 -24.94
CA PRO A 1049 7.90 51.58 -24.48
C PRO A 1049 8.44 50.46 -25.40
N LEU A 1050 9.16 50.81 -26.48
CA LEU A 1050 9.64 49.88 -27.50
C LEU A 1050 10.53 48.77 -26.94
N LEU A 1051 11.39 49.11 -25.97
CA LEU A 1051 12.27 48.12 -25.33
C LEU A 1051 11.46 47.10 -24.52
N LEU A 1052 10.40 47.55 -23.85
CA LEU A 1052 9.50 46.68 -23.09
C LEU A 1052 8.71 45.79 -24.06
N PHE A 1053 8.11 46.36 -25.12
CA PHE A 1053 7.42 45.59 -26.16
C PHE A 1053 8.30 44.51 -26.78
N TYR A 1054 9.54 44.85 -27.16
CA TYR A 1054 10.49 43.88 -27.74
C TYR A 1054 10.83 42.74 -26.78
N ARG A 1055 10.99 43.04 -25.47
CA ARG A 1055 11.20 42.01 -24.44
C ARG A 1055 10.00 41.07 -24.32
N TRP A 1056 8.79 41.61 -24.23
CA TRP A 1056 7.56 40.81 -24.17
C TRP A 1056 7.34 39.98 -25.42
N GLN A 1057 7.53 40.55 -26.62
CA GLN A 1057 7.39 39.84 -27.89
C GLN A 1057 8.37 38.65 -27.98
N ARG A 1058 9.63 38.86 -27.60
CA ARG A 1058 10.64 37.78 -27.59
C ARG A 1058 10.29 36.70 -26.56
N GLN A 1059 9.77 37.09 -25.40
CA GLN A 1059 9.34 36.16 -24.36
C GLN A 1059 8.12 35.34 -24.80
N PHE A 1060 7.07 35.98 -25.33
CA PHE A 1060 5.90 35.29 -25.88
C PHE A 1060 6.29 34.34 -27.00
N ALA A 1061 7.16 34.75 -27.92
CA ALA A 1061 7.63 33.86 -28.99
C ALA A 1061 8.43 32.66 -28.46
N SER A 1062 9.20 32.85 -27.37
CA SER A 1062 9.90 31.75 -26.70
C SER A 1062 8.91 30.79 -26.03
N ILE A 1063 7.94 31.31 -25.26
CA ILE A 1063 6.96 30.50 -24.54
C ILE A 1063 6.04 29.76 -25.52
N CYS A 1064 5.59 30.40 -26.61
CA CYS A 1064 4.76 29.76 -27.65
C CYS A 1064 5.45 28.58 -28.35
N ARG A 1065 6.80 28.53 -28.34
CA ARG A 1065 7.55 27.41 -28.92
C ARG A 1065 7.39 26.15 -28.08
N ASP A 1066 7.43 26.32 -26.76
CA ASP A 1066 7.37 25.23 -25.80
C ASP A 1066 5.91 24.92 -25.39
N TYR A 1067 5.01 25.90 -25.51
CA TYR A 1067 3.58 25.81 -25.15
C TYR A 1067 2.69 26.38 -26.27
N PRO A 1068 2.41 25.62 -27.34
CA PRO A 1068 1.68 26.10 -28.53
C PRO A 1068 0.26 26.61 -28.25
N ASP A 1069 -0.42 26.06 -27.25
CA ASP A 1069 -1.82 26.40 -26.91
C ASP A 1069 -1.96 27.86 -26.44
N THR A 1070 -0.89 28.45 -25.91
CA THR A 1070 -0.84 29.84 -25.47
C THR A 1070 -0.75 30.86 -26.62
N LYS A 1071 -0.51 30.39 -27.85
CA LYS A 1071 -0.26 31.24 -29.02
C LYS A 1071 -1.42 32.19 -29.32
N GLY A 1072 -2.66 31.72 -29.19
CA GLY A 1072 -3.85 32.56 -29.42
C GLY A 1072 -3.90 33.74 -28.45
N LEU A 1073 -3.73 33.45 -27.16
CA LEU A 1073 -3.74 34.45 -26.08
C LEU A 1073 -2.60 35.46 -26.24
N PHE A 1074 -1.37 35.00 -26.43
CA PHE A 1074 -0.21 35.90 -26.56
C PHE A 1074 -0.21 36.70 -27.85
N LEU A 1075 -0.72 36.15 -28.96
CA LEU A 1075 -0.90 36.90 -30.19
C LEU A 1075 -1.92 38.02 -30.01
N TRP A 1076 -3.03 37.74 -29.32
CA TRP A 1076 -4.03 38.76 -28.98
C TRP A 1076 -3.40 39.91 -28.18
N TYR A 1077 -2.70 39.62 -27.08
CA TYR A 1077 -2.03 40.65 -26.28
C TYR A 1077 -0.93 41.39 -27.07
N THR A 1078 -0.19 40.71 -27.95
CA THR A 1078 0.79 41.36 -28.83
C THR A 1078 0.12 42.41 -29.73
N ASN A 1079 -1.04 42.08 -30.31
CA ASN A 1079 -1.81 43.01 -31.13
C ASN A 1079 -2.37 44.17 -30.30
N VAL A 1080 -2.79 43.92 -29.06
CA VAL A 1080 -3.21 44.97 -28.12
C VAL A 1080 -2.07 45.97 -27.89
N PHE A 1081 -0.86 45.51 -27.55
CA PHE A 1081 0.29 46.40 -27.38
C PHE A 1081 0.59 47.24 -28.63
N ILE A 1082 0.50 46.65 -29.82
CA ILE A 1082 0.69 47.35 -31.11
C ILE A 1082 -0.37 48.43 -31.30
N GLU A 1083 -1.64 48.13 -31.03
CA GLU A 1083 -2.74 49.07 -31.20
C GLU A 1083 -2.65 50.25 -30.21
N TYR A 1084 -2.22 50.00 -28.97
CA TYR A 1084 -1.93 51.06 -28.00
C TYR A 1084 -0.81 52.01 -28.49
N MET A 1085 0.29 51.46 -29.05
CA MET A 1085 1.37 52.27 -29.63
C MET A 1085 0.90 53.09 -30.84
N ARG A 1086 0.10 52.48 -31.72
CA ARG A 1086 -0.46 53.13 -32.91
C ARG A 1086 -1.38 54.28 -32.53
N CYS A 1087 -2.33 54.04 -31.63
CA CYS A 1087 -3.29 55.04 -31.16
C CYS A 1087 -2.59 56.22 -30.47
N TRP A 1088 -1.60 55.94 -29.61
CA TRP A 1088 -0.79 56.98 -28.98
C TRP A 1088 -0.06 57.85 -29.99
N ARG A 1089 0.60 57.24 -31.00
CA ARG A 1089 1.29 57.97 -32.07
C ARG A 1089 0.34 58.83 -32.92
N MET A 1090 -0.90 58.38 -33.11
CA MET A 1090 -1.91 59.07 -33.91
C MET A 1090 -2.76 60.07 -33.10
N GLY A 1091 -2.64 60.10 -31.77
CA GLY A 1091 -3.44 60.96 -30.90
C GLY A 1091 -4.93 60.57 -30.82
N ILE A 1092 -5.26 59.29 -31.03
CA ILE A 1092 -6.64 58.78 -31.09
C ILE A 1092 -6.90 57.90 -29.85
N PRO A 1093 -8.11 57.94 -29.24
CA PRO A 1093 -8.45 57.05 -28.12
C PRO A 1093 -8.43 55.58 -28.53
N VAL A 1094 -7.82 54.72 -27.70
CA VAL A 1094 -7.79 53.27 -27.89
C VAL A 1094 -9.19 52.69 -27.66
N ALA A 1095 -9.72 51.98 -28.66
CA ALA A 1095 -11.05 51.37 -28.60
C ALA A 1095 -11.06 49.93 -28.02
N VAL A 1096 -9.88 49.33 -27.81
CA VAL A 1096 -9.74 47.95 -27.33
C VAL A 1096 -9.95 47.89 -25.81
N ARG A 1097 -10.86 47.02 -25.34
CA ARG A 1097 -11.06 46.72 -23.92
C ARG A 1097 -10.27 45.48 -23.50
N LEU A 1098 -9.67 45.51 -22.32
CA LEU A 1098 -8.98 44.35 -21.74
C LEU A 1098 -10.00 43.34 -21.19
N PRO A 1099 -9.65 42.05 -21.13
CA PRO A 1099 -10.40 41.04 -20.41
C PRO A 1099 -10.69 41.51 -18.98
N SER A 1100 -11.96 41.45 -18.57
CA SER A 1100 -12.39 41.91 -17.24
C SER A 1100 -13.42 40.95 -16.65
N HIS A 1101 -13.38 40.79 -15.34
CA HIS A 1101 -14.40 40.06 -14.59
C HIS A 1101 -15.15 41.08 -13.74
N ASN A 1102 -16.49 41.08 -13.79
CA ASN A 1102 -17.31 42.09 -13.10
C ASN A 1102 -16.90 43.55 -13.41
N GLN A 1103 -16.45 43.82 -14.65
CA GLN A 1103 -15.91 45.11 -15.09
C GLN A 1103 -14.59 45.53 -14.42
N ASP A 1104 -13.95 44.65 -13.66
CA ASP A 1104 -12.60 44.83 -13.14
C ASP A 1104 -11.59 44.08 -14.01
N GLU A 1105 -10.63 44.83 -14.57
CA GLU A 1105 -9.52 44.31 -15.38
C GLU A 1105 -8.42 43.66 -14.52
N ASN A 1106 -8.49 43.78 -13.19
CA ASN A 1106 -7.58 43.13 -12.25
C ASN A 1106 -8.28 42.77 -10.91
N PRO A 1107 -9.16 41.76 -10.90
CA PRO A 1107 -10.01 41.41 -9.77
C PRO A 1107 -9.25 40.62 -8.69
N VAL A 1108 -8.26 41.24 -8.03
CA VAL A 1108 -7.31 40.57 -7.10
C VAL A 1108 -8.00 39.70 -6.04
N GLN A 1109 -9.14 40.14 -5.50
CA GLN A 1109 -9.87 39.39 -4.46
C GLN A 1109 -10.71 38.22 -5.01
N GLU A 1110 -11.05 38.23 -6.31
CA GLU A 1110 -11.91 37.21 -6.93
C GLU A 1110 -11.10 36.14 -7.69
N ILE A 1111 -9.83 36.40 -8.03
CA ILE A 1111 -8.96 35.42 -8.70
C ILE A 1111 -8.81 34.13 -7.89
N GLU A 1112 -8.70 34.22 -6.55
CA GLU A 1112 -8.65 33.02 -5.69
C GLU A 1112 -9.92 32.17 -5.88
N ASN A 1113 -11.09 32.79 -5.98
CA ASN A 1113 -12.37 32.09 -6.18
C ASN A 1113 -12.52 31.53 -7.60
N LEU A 1114 -12.05 32.27 -8.61
CA LEU A 1114 -12.08 31.86 -10.02
C LEU A 1114 -11.17 30.64 -10.27
N VAL A 1115 -10.05 30.54 -9.56
CA VAL A 1115 -9.11 29.44 -9.68
C VAL A 1115 -9.51 28.25 -8.81
N LEU A 1116 -10.05 28.48 -7.61
CA LEU A 1116 -10.33 27.41 -6.63
C LEU A 1116 -11.75 26.85 -6.65
N GLY A 1117 -12.66 27.41 -7.45
CA GLY A 1117 -14.08 27.04 -7.66
C GLY A 1117 -14.66 25.95 -6.72
N ASP A 1118 -15.57 26.35 -5.82
CA ASP A 1118 -16.25 25.48 -4.86
C ASP A 1118 -16.85 24.22 -5.52
N ASN A 1119 -16.39 23.05 -5.09
CA ASN A 1119 -17.01 21.74 -5.33
C ASN A 1119 -18.38 21.63 -4.62
N LYS A 1120 -19.37 22.42 -5.03
CA LYS A 1120 -20.78 22.22 -4.65
C LYS A 1120 -21.58 21.80 -5.87
N LYS A 1121 -21.69 20.48 -6.04
CA LYS A 1121 -22.75 19.72 -6.70
C LYS A 1121 -23.31 20.28 -8.02
N ASN A 1122 -22.97 19.60 -9.13
CA ASN A 1122 -23.78 19.42 -10.34
C ASN A 1122 -24.83 20.50 -10.66
N THR A 1123 -24.39 21.51 -11.40
CA THR A 1123 -25.14 21.99 -12.57
C THR A 1123 -24.18 22.04 -13.74
N SER A 1124 -24.37 21.14 -14.71
CA SER A 1124 -23.91 21.38 -16.08
C SER A 1124 -24.42 22.75 -16.51
N ASN A 1125 -23.48 23.64 -16.84
CA ASN A 1125 -23.61 25.08 -17.12
C ASN A 1125 -23.52 26.00 -15.89
N ALA A 1126 -22.30 26.31 -15.43
CA ALA A 1126 -21.98 27.57 -14.73
C ALA A 1126 -20.47 27.71 -14.44
N TYR A 1127 -19.78 28.54 -15.23
CA TYR A 1127 -18.55 29.27 -14.92
C TYR A 1127 -17.25 28.49 -14.63
N SER A 1128 -16.77 27.69 -15.57
CA SER A 1128 -15.35 27.80 -15.93
C SER A 1128 -15.25 28.91 -16.96
N VAL A 1129 -14.93 30.13 -16.53
CA VAL A 1129 -14.75 31.24 -17.47
C VAL A 1129 -13.52 30.93 -18.31
N ALA A 1130 -13.70 30.45 -19.55
CA ALA A 1130 -12.60 30.30 -20.49
C ALA A 1130 -12.11 31.70 -20.88
N ALA A 1131 -10.82 31.93 -21.14
CA ALA A 1131 -10.38 33.26 -21.54
C ALA A 1131 -11.05 33.70 -22.85
N SER A 1132 -11.50 32.76 -23.70
CA SER A 1132 -12.35 33.04 -24.86
C SER A 1132 -13.66 33.77 -24.53
N ASP A 1133 -14.22 33.54 -23.34
CA ASP A 1133 -15.44 34.21 -22.86
C ASP A 1133 -15.15 35.61 -22.28
N LEU A 1134 -13.86 35.91 -22.03
CA LEU A 1134 -13.37 37.21 -21.57
C LEU A 1134 -12.77 38.06 -22.71
N LEU A 1135 -12.57 37.49 -23.90
CA LEU A 1135 -12.02 38.14 -25.09
C LEU A 1135 -13.16 38.72 -25.95
N VAL A 1136 -13.02 39.98 -26.38
CA VAL A 1136 -13.98 40.63 -27.30
C VAL A 1136 -13.97 39.90 -28.66
N THR A 1137 -15.11 39.35 -29.09
CA THR A 1137 -15.23 38.62 -30.37
C THR A 1137 -15.45 39.59 -31.54
N PHE A 1138 -15.12 39.19 -32.79
CA PHE A 1138 -15.40 40.03 -33.96
C PHE A 1138 -16.90 40.34 -34.13
N LYS A 1139 -17.78 39.45 -33.65
CA LYS A 1139 -19.22 39.70 -33.56
C LYS A 1139 -19.56 40.88 -32.64
N ASP A 1140 -18.89 40.99 -31.50
CA ASP A 1140 -19.07 42.13 -30.59
C ASP A 1140 -18.61 43.44 -31.25
N VAL A 1141 -17.51 43.39 -32.02
CA VAL A 1141 -17.02 44.53 -32.80
C VAL A 1141 -18.04 44.96 -33.87
N VAL A 1142 -18.60 44.02 -34.63
CA VAL A 1142 -19.65 44.29 -35.63
C VAL A 1142 -20.89 44.87 -34.95
N GLN A 1143 -21.34 44.30 -33.83
CA GLN A 1143 -22.53 44.75 -33.11
C GLN A 1143 -22.34 46.16 -32.52
N GLN A 1144 -21.12 46.49 -32.07
CA GLN A 1144 -20.77 47.83 -31.62
C GLN A 1144 -20.82 48.85 -32.77
N TYR A 1145 -20.24 48.53 -33.93
CA TYR A 1145 -20.33 49.40 -35.11
C TYR A 1145 -21.78 49.54 -35.59
N CYS A 1146 -22.57 48.47 -35.61
CA CYS A 1146 -24.00 48.54 -35.94
C CYS A 1146 -24.75 49.48 -35.00
N SER A 1147 -24.48 49.40 -33.69
CA SER A 1147 -25.06 50.30 -32.68
C SER A 1147 -24.68 51.76 -32.92
N GLN A 1148 -23.45 52.06 -33.32
CA GLN A 1148 -23.01 53.42 -33.64
C GLN A 1148 -23.74 54.03 -34.85
N TYR A 1149 -24.11 53.22 -35.85
CA TYR A 1149 -24.84 53.67 -37.04
C TYR A 1149 -26.37 53.44 -36.94
N ASN A 1150 -26.90 53.18 -35.74
CA ASN A 1150 -28.33 52.87 -35.49
C ASN A 1150 -28.86 51.68 -36.31
N VAL A 1151 -28.01 50.71 -36.64
CA VAL A 1151 -28.37 49.47 -37.34
C VAL A 1151 -28.60 48.37 -36.31
N VAL A 1152 -29.73 47.67 -36.42
CA VAL A 1152 -30.05 46.55 -35.53
C VAL A 1152 -29.44 45.28 -36.11
N PHE A 1153 -28.51 44.67 -35.37
CA PHE A 1153 -27.93 43.37 -35.67
C PHE A 1153 -28.67 42.28 -34.88
N GLN A 1154 -29.37 41.38 -35.57
CA GLN A 1154 -30.23 40.37 -34.96
C GLN A 1154 -29.90 38.97 -35.47
N SER A 1155 -29.73 37.99 -34.57
CA SER A 1155 -29.57 36.60 -35.00
C SER A 1155 -30.91 36.01 -35.46
N THR A 1156 -30.89 35.27 -36.58
CA THR A 1156 -32.10 34.65 -37.14
C THR A 1156 -32.34 33.22 -36.64
N GLY A 1157 -31.34 32.62 -35.97
CA GLY A 1157 -31.36 31.21 -35.54
C GLY A 1157 -31.33 30.18 -36.68
N ARG A 1158 -31.14 30.63 -37.93
CA ARG A 1158 -31.06 29.77 -39.12
C ARG A 1158 -29.60 29.60 -39.54
N ARG A 1159 -29.29 28.44 -40.10
CA ARG A 1159 -27.98 28.13 -40.69
C ARG A 1159 -28.07 28.03 -42.20
N ASP A 1160 -27.00 28.44 -42.88
CA ASP A 1160 -26.86 28.21 -44.31
C ASP A 1160 -26.41 26.75 -44.60
N ILE A 1161 -26.28 26.42 -45.88
CA ILE A 1161 -25.88 25.11 -46.39
C ILE A 1161 -24.44 24.73 -45.94
N ARG A 1162 -23.65 25.72 -45.53
CA ARG A 1162 -22.28 25.57 -45.02
C ARG A 1162 -22.23 25.66 -43.48
N MET A 1163 -23.37 25.52 -42.80
CA MET A 1163 -23.53 25.57 -41.34
C MET A 1163 -23.19 26.91 -40.68
N ASN A 1164 -23.09 28.01 -41.42
CA ASN A 1164 -22.87 29.35 -40.86
C ASN A 1164 -24.17 29.89 -40.25
N ASP A 1165 -24.09 30.46 -39.03
CA ASP A 1165 -25.21 31.09 -38.37
C ASP A 1165 -25.58 32.43 -39.03
N LEU A 1166 -26.77 32.50 -39.63
CA LEU A 1166 -27.26 33.68 -40.32
C LEU A 1166 -27.80 34.72 -39.34
N CYS A 1167 -27.38 35.95 -39.55
CA CYS A 1167 -27.83 37.14 -38.84
C CYS A 1167 -28.43 38.14 -39.85
N GLU A 1168 -29.20 39.10 -39.34
CA GLU A 1168 -29.82 40.16 -40.13
C GLU A 1168 -29.35 41.53 -39.64
N LEU A 1169 -28.98 42.38 -40.59
CA LEU A 1169 -28.72 43.80 -40.40
C LEU A 1169 -29.94 44.59 -40.85
N ARG A 1170 -30.62 45.21 -39.91
CA ARG A 1170 -31.80 46.05 -40.17
C ARG A 1170 -31.43 47.52 -40.03
N PHE A 1171 -31.46 48.23 -41.14
CA PHE A 1171 -31.15 49.64 -41.21
C PHE A 1171 -32.37 50.51 -40.88
N PRO A 1172 -32.19 51.75 -40.40
CA PRO A 1172 -33.28 52.70 -40.16
C PRO A 1172 -34.13 53.00 -41.41
N SER A 1173 -33.55 52.85 -42.60
CA SER A 1173 -34.20 53.02 -43.89
C SER A 1173 -35.20 51.89 -44.24
N GLY A 1174 -35.32 50.86 -43.41
CA GLY A 1174 -36.21 49.71 -43.61
C GLY A 1174 -35.59 48.58 -44.44
N LYS A 1175 -34.37 48.77 -44.98
CA LYS A 1175 -33.63 47.71 -45.68
C LYS A 1175 -33.10 46.67 -44.69
N ILE A 1176 -33.23 45.39 -45.07
CA ILE A 1176 -32.73 44.25 -44.31
C ILE A 1176 -31.74 43.50 -45.18
N HIS A 1177 -30.55 43.25 -44.64
CA HIS A 1177 -29.54 42.44 -45.28
C HIS A 1177 -29.26 41.19 -44.43
N GLN A 1178 -29.13 40.04 -45.07
CA GLN A 1178 -28.67 38.83 -44.40
C GLN A 1178 -27.15 38.82 -44.39
N CYS A 1179 -26.58 38.37 -43.29
CA CYS A 1179 -25.13 38.30 -43.13
C CYS A 1179 -24.72 37.14 -42.23
N TYR A 1180 -23.48 36.69 -42.34
CA TYR A 1180 -22.86 35.84 -41.34
C TYR A 1180 -21.43 36.31 -41.09
N ILE A 1181 -20.87 35.88 -39.97
CA ILE A 1181 -19.50 36.17 -39.61
C ILE A 1181 -18.72 34.87 -39.71
N SER A 1182 -17.64 34.89 -40.48
CA SER A 1182 -16.72 33.77 -40.60
C SER A 1182 -15.31 34.30 -40.85
N ASN A 1183 -14.33 33.75 -40.13
CA ASN A 1183 -12.92 34.15 -40.17
C ASN A 1183 -12.69 35.66 -40.00
N ASP A 1184 -13.35 36.27 -39.01
CA ASP A 1184 -13.27 37.72 -38.72
C ASP A 1184 -13.62 38.63 -39.91
N VAL A 1185 -14.47 38.14 -40.81
CA VAL A 1185 -15.01 38.89 -41.95
C VAL A 1185 -16.54 38.86 -41.88
N LEU A 1186 -17.16 40.02 -42.13
CA LEU A 1186 -18.60 40.13 -42.28
C LEU A 1186 -18.97 39.82 -43.74
N TRP A 1187 -19.76 38.78 -43.94
CA TRP A 1187 -20.27 38.38 -45.24
C TRP A 1187 -21.70 38.85 -45.35
N VAL A 1188 -22.03 39.67 -46.34
CA VAL A 1188 -23.39 40.23 -46.53
C VAL A 1188 -23.93 39.80 -47.87
N GLY A 1189 -25.21 39.39 -47.90
CA GLY A 1189 -25.87 38.86 -49.09
C GLY A 1189 -27.38 39.03 -49.07
N GLY A 1190 -28.00 38.89 -50.23
CA GLY A 1190 -29.45 38.86 -50.41
C GLY A 1190 -29.79 37.83 -51.48
N SER A 1191 -30.55 36.80 -51.13
CA SER A 1191 -30.96 35.68 -52.01
C SER A 1191 -29.84 34.72 -52.47
N GLY A 1192 -28.96 34.29 -51.55
CA GLY A 1192 -28.15 33.07 -51.71
C GLY A 1192 -26.66 33.28 -51.98
N ASP A 1193 -26.27 34.44 -52.52
CA ASP A 1193 -24.86 34.81 -52.70
C ASP A 1193 -24.42 35.81 -51.62
N PHE A 1194 -23.34 35.47 -50.91
CA PHE A 1194 -22.73 36.31 -49.88
C PHE A 1194 -21.36 36.80 -50.34
N SER A 1195 -21.12 38.10 -50.20
CA SER A 1195 -19.83 38.73 -50.48
C SER A 1195 -19.19 39.28 -49.21
N PRO A 1196 -17.86 39.22 -49.07
CA PRO A 1196 -17.17 39.78 -47.92
C PRO A 1196 -17.16 41.30 -48.03
N VAL A 1197 -17.44 42.00 -46.94
CA VAL A 1197 -17.46 43.47 -46.90
C VAL A 1197 -16.67 44.02 -45.73
N ASP A 1198 -16.09 45.21 -45.93
CA ASP A 1198 -15.59 46.01 -44.81
C ASP A 1198 -16.78 46.56 -44.02
N VAL A 1199 -16.82 46.26 -42.72
CA VAL A 1199 -17.96 46.57 -41.84
C VAL A 1199 -18.22 48.08 -41.79
N VAL A 1200 -17.17 48.89 -41.76
CA VAL A 1200 -17.29 50.34 -41.60
C VAL A 1200 -17.71 50.98 -42.93
N GLU A 1201 -17.12 50.55 -44.04
CA GLU A 1201 -17.45 51.05 -45.37
C GLU A 1201 -18.88 50.65 -45.76
N PHE A 1202 -19.27 49.41 -45.49
CA PHE A 1202 -20.61 48.90 -45.77
C PHE A 1202 -21.69 49.66 -44.98
N LEU A 1203 -21.50 49.81 -43.65
CA LEU A 1203 -22.46 50.54 -42.80
C LEU A 1203 -22.56 52.02 -43.19
N ARG A 1204 -21.47 52.67 -43.62
CA ARG A 1204 -21.52 54.04 -44.16
C ARG A 1204 -22.25 54.12 -45.50
N SER A 1205 -22.01 53.17 -46.41
CA SER A 1205 -22.61 53.16 -47.75
C SER A 1205 -24.12 52.95 -47.76
N GLN A 1206 -24.65 52.28 -46.74
CA GLN A 1206 -26.10 52.01 -46.59
C GLN A 1206 -26.80 52.99 -45.63
N GLY A 1207 -26.03 53.82 -44.91
CA GLY A 1207 -26.50 54.82 -43.94
C GLY A 1207 -26.80 56.21 -44.51
N THR A 1208 -26.49 56.46 -45.79
CA THR A 1208 -26.97 57.59 -46.59
C THR A 1208 -28.19 57.19 -47.40
#